data_AF-A0A848ZFM7-F1
#
_entry.id   AF-A0A848ZFM7-F1
#
_cell.length_a   1.000
_cell.length_b   1.000
_cell.length_c   1.000
_cell.angle_alpha   90.00
_cell.angle_beta   90.00
_cell.angle_gamma   90.00
#
_symmetry.space_group_name_H-M   'P 1'
#
loop_
_entity.id
_entity.type
_entity.pdbx_description
1 polymer ?
#
loop_
_entity_poly.entity_id
_entity_poly.type
_entity_poly.pdbx_seq_one_letter_code
_entity_poly.pdbx_strand_id
1 'polypeptide(L)'
;WVLPHLCVDCEKCLLACPVELSNGAKPLFQVTFPTTMAIDKRKKAPCRSACPIDMNPQGYVALIAQGRFEEAYDLIRDKNPLPGICGRICHHPCETDCRRQEIDDPIAICALKRFAADAAKKKRKNVSHTGTPLHKGPRVAVIGSGPAGLTAAHDLAKAGFRTTIIEAEERPGGLMRQAIAPFRLPREILEAEIAEILDLGIDLRLNTAIHSLKELKKLKAQGFKAILLAVGASRDLPLKIPGENLEGVYGCISFLKRLWNGAKPRSIGRVVVIGGGNAAVEAARAAVRSGAKAVALVCLEKREEMPAWDFEIKEARKEGVKIINGLGPKQFIKKGGRLSAVEFKRCTAVFDEKGVFNPEYDETVLTTIEAETAIVAIGQTSADLSLGNEKNLKGADSGQIRIATNGEPSIPGIYASGDMVSGPSTVVEAMASGRRAAQMIIRALKPGEEALVEDEPETSPGEYEPIPKGIPKQKQRPLPHRTASERIKDNDEVMGPFSFKEALKEASRCLQCGVCSECLRCQVACELGAIGHDRNSTLDALYFDRILVADGAQIDAKPESPRLISMPNFGKTASWAKAMLAGRVAAMDALSGAREARVQAVPRIDLGNGEMRAGVFICSCNGTLNEEGLLEQMIGPLKKTPGVAHVEILLSACHPERGRQIEEAIAERKLNGALIASCTCCHLDFVCESCSDQRIRLKHRLFREQGYDPKDMALINIKETCLLPFKDHPGQGMDVAFGLIRSGLWQLKGHRELSLRKAAPKPHALILGATEAGTAAAKGLRQQISSVAVVDDQKVEKKILSELQEYGIDLVCPVRPVRLEGQRGAFTLVLEDKAPVANPQYREIPAGIIVLGRDQFRNIPYQRDPFVRDSHRGIPRAFGSLETSVPGVYMASWSQVRKFPEEAFGKAAASEGLEGSLRKRDSFEDLVAHVDPELCRGCSRCADICPEGAAHLEEISRGVAASWINPVVCTRCGNCLAECPTGAINMPESDQDFFEKVIDVILG
;
A
#
# COMPACT_ATOMS: atom_id res chain seq x y z
N TRP A 1 -1.76 -2.49 0.24
CA TRP A 1 -0.47 -2.47 0.95
C TRP A 1 0.22 -1.14 0.68
N VAL A 2 1.20 -0.78 1.50
CA VAL A 2 2.00 0.45 1.32
C VAL A 2 3.47 0.04 1.47
N LEU A 3 4.34 0.45 0.54
CA LEU A 3 5.79 0.22 0.63
C LEU A 3 6.41 1.26 1.55
N PRO A 4 6.92 0.89 2.73
CA PRO A 4 7.47 1.87 3.67
C PRO A 4 8.66 2.64 3.10
N HIS A 5 9.47 1.99 2.25
CA HIS A 5 10.67 2.57 1.64
C HIS A 5 10.37 3.57 0.51
N LEU A 6 9.20 3.46 -0.15
CA LEU A 6 8.74 4.44 -1.15
C LEU A 6 7.80 5.49 -0.54
N CYS A 7 7.12 5.15 0.56
CA CYS A 7 6.24 6.07 1.24
C CYS A 7 7.05 7.20 1.87
N VAL A 8 6.57 8.41 1.64
CA VAL A 8 7.14 9.67 2.14
C VAL A 8 6.10 10.45 2.94
N ASP A 9 4.99 9.82 3.33
CA ASP A 9 4.02 10.44 4.24
C ASP A 9 3.52 11.83 3.80
N CYS A 10 3.12 11.97 2.54
CA CYS A 10 2.63 13.23 1.98
C CYS A 10 1.11 13.44 2.13
N GLU A 11 0.40 12.48 2.75
CA GLU A 11 -1.05 12.48 3.01
C GLU A 11 -1.99 12.67 1.80
N LYS A 12 -1.49 12.84 0.55
CA LYS A 12 -2.31 12.90 -0.68
C LYS A 12 -3.32 11.74 -0.78
N CYS A 13 -2.91 10.55 -0.34
CA CYS A 13 -3.76 9.36 -0.30
C CYS A 13 -4.91 9.44 0.72
N LEU A 14 -4.73 10.15 1.83
CA LEU A 14 -5.73 10.39 2.87
C LEU A 14 -6.81 11.34 2.34
N LEU A 15 -6.38 12.43 1.68
CA LEU A 15 -7.25 13.40 1.02
C LEU A 15 -8.06 12.78 -0.12
N ALA A 16 -7.44 11.91 -0.92
CA ALA A 16 -8.11 11.26 -2.04
C ALA A 16 -9.13 10.17 -1.61
N CYS A 17 -9.06 9.70 -0.36
CA CYS A 17 -9.90 8.63 0.16
C CYS A 17 -11.35 9.09 0.35
N PRO A 18 -12.33 8.50 -0.39
CA PRO A 18 -13.74 8.89 -0.31
C PRO A 18 -14.49 8.29 0.89
N VAL A 19 -13.81 7.44 1.67
CA VAL A 19 -14.42 6.71 2.79
C VAL A 19 -14.17 7.46 4.08
N GLU A 20 -15.22 7.55 4.88
CA GLU A 20 -15.20 7.98 6.27
C GLU A 20 -15.95 6.91 7.08
N LEU A 21 -15.33 6.45 8.16
CA LEU A 21 -15.89 5.43 9.03
C LEU A 21 -16.85 6.09 10.04
N SER A 22 -17.64 5.27 10.73
CA SER A 22 -18.66 5.74 11.67
C SER A 22 -18.11 6.54 12.86
N ASN A 23 -16.82 6.37 13.18
CA ASN A 23 -16.09 7.11 14.21
C ASN A 23 -15.35 8.35 13.67
N GLY A 24 -15.54 8.73 12.40
CA GLY A 24 -14.84 9.82 11.73
C GLY A 24 -13.42 9.47 11.26
N ALA A 25 -12.93 8.25 11.51
CA ALA A 25 -11.62 7.82 11.04
C ALA A 25 -11.66 7.47 9.53
N LYS A 26 -10.48 7.41 8.92
CA LYS A 26 -10.30 6.92 7.54
C LYS A 26 -9.68 5.52 7.55
N PRO A 27 -9.87 4.72 6.48
CA PRO A 27 -9.18 3.45 6.32
C PRO A 27 -7.66 3.59 6.17
N LEU A 28 -7.17 4.78 5.82
CA LEU A 28 -5.75 5.10 5.79
C LEU A 28 -5.36 5.84 7.06
N PHE A 29 -4.23 5.45 7.65
CA PHE A 29 -3.69 6.06 8.86
C PHE A 29 -2.16 6.06 8.82
N GLN A 30 -1.56 7.00 9.54
CA GLN A 30 -0.11 7.12 9.66
C GLN A 30 0.39 6.15 10.74
N VAL A 31 1.51 5.48 10.45
CA VAL A 31 2.27 4.64 11.39
C VAL A 31 3.52 5.42 11.78
N THR A 32 3.83 5.50 13.07
CA THR A 32 4.80 6.48 13.59
C THR A 32 6.26 6.10 13.36
N PHE A 33 6.60 4.80 13.30
CA PHE A 33 7.97 4.35 13.05
C PHE A 33 8.03 2.97 12.37
N PRO A 34 8.56 2.86 11.13
CA PRO A 34 8.92 3.97 10.25
C PRO A 34 7.70 4.84 9.91
N THR A 35 7.90 6.14 9.72
CA THR A 35 6.79 7.04 9.35
C THR A 35 6.27 6.68 7.96
N THR A 36 5.14 5.96 7.91
CA THR A 36 4.53 5.48 6.67
C THR A 36 3.01 5.52 6.77
N MET A 37 2.34 5.60 5.63
CA MET A 37 0.91 5.31 5.57
C MET A 37 0.67 3.80 5.68
N ALA A 38 -0.41 3.42 6.33
CA ALA A 38 -0.99 2.09 6.32
C ALA A 38 -2.43 2.15 5.84
N ILE A 39 -2.95 1.01 5.37
CA ILE A 39 -4.34 0.86 4.91
C ILE A 39 -4.95 -0.32 5.66
N ASP A 40 -6.05 -0.10 6.38
CA ASP A 40 -6.81 -1.19 6.99
C ASP A 40 -7.64 -1.92 5.93
N LYS A 41 -7.19 -3.13 5.57
CA LYS A 41 -7.86 -4.03 4.62
C LYS A 41 -8.24 -5.37 5.24
N ARG A 42 -8.35 -5.45 6.57
CA ARG A 42 -8.56 -6.73 7.26
C ARG A 42 -9.90 -7.41 6.92
N LYS A 43 -10.83 -6.72 6.25
CA LYS A 43 -12.19 -7.21 5.97
C LYS A 43 -12.57 -6.98 4.51
N LYS A 44 -13.08 -8.03 3.86
CA LYS A 44 -13.73 -7.92 2.55
C LYS A 44 -15.20 -7.54 2.74
N ALA A 45 -15.80 -6.74 1.88
CA ALA A 45 -17.22 -6.38 2.04
C ALA A 45 -18.13 -7.58 1.67
N PRO A 46 -19.19 -7.90 2.43
CA PRO A 46 -20.09 -9.02 2.12
C PRO A 46 -20.68 -8.95 0.71
N CYS A 47 -21.06 -7.75 0.27
CA CYS A 47 -21.59 -7.52 -1.08
C CYS A 47 -20.58 -7.82 -2.20
N ARG A 48 -19.28 -7.74 -1.92
CA ARG A 48 -18.22 -8.16 -2.85
C ARG A 48 -18.05 -9.67 -2.82
N SER A 49 -17.97 -10.28 -1.63
CA SER A 49 -17.88 -11.73 -1.46
C SER A 49 -19.06 -12.47 -2.11
N ALA A 50 -20.26 -11.88 -2.05
CA ALA A 50 -21.46 -12.41 -2.69
C ALA A 50 -21.50 -12.23 -4.21
N CYS A 51 -20.60 -11.45 -4.81
CA CYS A 51 -20.61 -11.21 -6.26
C CYS A 51 -19.81 -12.30 -6.99
N PRO A 52 -20.43 -13.09 -7.90
CA PRO A 52 -19.74 -14.23 -8.55
C PRO A 52 -18.51 -13.84 -9.37
N ILE A 53 -18.42 -12.59 -9.82
CA ILE A 53 -17.29 -12.04 -10.60
C ILE A 53 -16.31 -11.22 -9.73
N ASP A 54 -16.42 -11.27 -8.40
CA ASP A 54 -15.63 -10.48 -7.42
C ASP A 54 -15.60 -8.98 -7.74
N MET A 55 -16.74 -8.45 -8.22
CA MET A 55 -16.88 -7.00 -8.43
C MET A 55 -16.89 -6.30 -7.08
N ASN A 56 -16.49 -5.02 -7.02
CA ASN A 56 -16.40 -4.25 -5.77
C ASN A 56 -17.55 -3.23 -5.57
N PRO A 57 -18.77 -3.66 -5.13
CA PRO A 57 -19.85 -2.75 -4.76
C PRO A 57 -19.49 -1.64 -3.80
N GLN A 58 -18.81 -1.96 -2.69
CA GLN A 58 -18.48 -0.94 -1.69
C GLN A 58 -17.67 0.20 -2.30
N GLY A 59 -16.68 -0.12 -3.15
CA GLY A 59 -15.84 0.84 -3.83
C GLY A 59 -16.61 1.80 -4.74
N TYR A 60 -17.42 1.28 -5.67
CA TYR A 60 -18.13 2.15 -6.60
C TYR A 60 -19.29 2.89 -5.92
N VAL A 61 -19.91 2.31 -4.90
CA VAL A 61 -20.93 3.00 -4.09
C VAL A 61 -20.29 4.17 -3.33
N ALA A 62 -19.10 4.00 -2.74
CA ALA A 62 -18.37 5.09 -2.09
C ALA A 62 -18.02 6.22 -3.07
N LEU A 63 -17.64 5.90 -4.31
CA LEU A 63 -17.38 6.88 -5.36
C LEU A 63 -18.65 7.62 -5.79
N ILE A 64 -19.77 6.91 -5.95
CA ILE A 64 -21.07 7.54 -6.28
C ILE A 64 -21.53 8.49 -5.17
N ALA A 65 -21.33 8.14 -3.90
CA ALA A 65 -21.68 9.01 -2.77
C ALA A 65 -20.92 10.36 -2.80
N GLN A 66 -19.73 10.38 -3.40
CA GLN A 66 -18.90 11.58 -3.59
C GLN A 66 -19.10 12.27 -4.96
N GLY A 67 -20.07 11.83 -5.77
CA GLY A 67 -20.30 12.39 -7.10
C GLY A 67 -19.31 11.95 -8.19
N ARG A 68 -18.43 10.98 -7.90
CA ARG A 68 -17.32 10.53 -8.77
C ARG A 68 -17.73 9.36 -9.66
N PHE A 69 -18.75 9.56 -10.50
CA PHE A 69 -19.39 8.44 -11.23
C PHE A 69 -18.57 7.84 -12.36
N GLU A 70 -17.69 8.63 -12.99
CA GLU A 70 -16.80 8.13 -14.03
C GLU A 70 -15.82 7.13 -13.42
N GLU A 71 -15.20 7.50 -12.30
CA GLU A 71 -14.30 6.62 -11.56
C GLU A 71 -15.04 5.40 -10.99
N ALA A 72 -16.30 5.57 -10.59
CA ALA A 72 -17.16 4.46 -10.18
C ALA A 72 -17.42 3.49 -11.35
N TYR A 73 -17.68 4.02 -12.54
CA TYR A 73 -17.87 3.22 -13.75
C TYR A 73 -16.59 2.49 -14.15
N ASP A 74 -15.44 3.14 -14.13
CA ASP A 74 -14.15 2.52 -14.42
C ASP A 74 -13.84 1.36 -13.46
N LEU A 75 -14.11 1.57 -12.16
CA LEU A 75 -13.96 0.54 -11.14
C LEU A 75 -14.90 -0.65 -11.37
N ILE A 76 -16.14 -0.40 -11.78
CA ILE A 76 -17.08 -1.47 -12.18
C ILE A 76 -16.52 -2.22 -13.39
N ARG A 77 -16.04 -1.48 -14.41
CA ARG A 77 -15.64 -2.01 -15.70
C ARG A 77 -14.38 -2.87 -15.65
N ASP A 78 -13.57 -2.73 -14.60
CA ASP A 78 -12.41 -3.57 -14.36
C ASP A 78 -12.76 -5.06 -14.31
N LYS A 79 -13.81 -5.42 -13.55
CA LYS A 79 -14.27 -6.82 -13.37
C LYS A 79 -15.56 -7.13 -14.12
N ASN A 80 -16.39 -6.15 -14.44
CA ASN A 80 -17.67 -6.37 -15.08
C ASN A 80 -17.68 -5.79 -16.49
N PRO A 81 -17.60 -6.63 -17.54
CA PRO A 81 -17.62 -6.13 -18.89
C PRO A 81 -18.97 -5.70 -19.47
N LEU A 82 -20.05 -5.93 -18.72
CA LEU A 82 -21.42 -5.68 -19.14
C LEU A 82 -22.17 -4.89 -18.05
N PRO A 83 -21.65 -3.73 -17.57
CA PRO A 83 -22.17 -3.08 -16.37
C PRO A 83 -23.59 -2.53 -16.52
N GLY A 84 -23.93 -1.97 -17.68
CA GLY A 84 -25.25 -1.45 -18.04
C GLY A 84 -26.28 -2.56 -18.22
N ILE A 85 -25.88 -3.70 -18.77
CA ILE A 85 -26.70 -4.93 -18.81
C ILE A 85 -26.90 -5.46 -17.37
N CYS A 86 -25.82 -5.66 -16.61
CA CYS A 86 -25.90 -6.12 -15.23
C CYS A 86 -26.60 -5.14 -14.28
N GLY A 87 -26.76 -3.87 -14.63
CA GLY A 87 -27.56 -2.90 -13.90
C GLY A 87 -29.07 -3.03 -14.14
N ARG A 88 -29.48 -3.86 -15.12
CA ARG A 88 -30.88 -4.06 -15.53
C ARG A 88 -31.39 -5.47 -15.23
N ILE A 89 -30.54 -6.48 -15.41
CA ILE A 89 -30.98 -7.89 -15.38
C ILE A 89 -30.22 -8.78 -14.40
N CYS A 90 -29.31 -8.22 -13.59
CA CYS A 90 -28.62 -9.01 -12.55
C CYS A 90 -29.59 -9.36 -11.43
N HIS A 91 -29.47 -10.59 -10.91
CA HIS A 91 -30.22 -11.07 -9.76
C HIS A 91 -29.65 -10.57 -8.40
N HIS A 92 -28.63 -9.69 -8.45
CA HIS A 92 -28.14 -8.87 -7.35
C HIS A 92 -27.88 -9.61 -6.02
N PRO A 93 -27.09 -10.71 -6.01
CA PRO A 93 -26.74 -11.43 -4.78
C PRO A 93 -25.99 -10.55 -3.77
N CYS A 94 -25.30 -9.52 -4.27
CA CYS A 94 -24.66 -8.48 -3.47
C CYS A 94 -25.63 -7.68 -2.58
N GLU A 95 -26.91 -7.60 -2.93
CA GLU A 95 -27.94 -6.94 -2.12
C GLU A 95 -28.52 -7.88 -1.07
N THR A 96 -28.61 -9.18 -1.37
CA THR A 96 -29.05 -10.23 -0.43
C THR A 96 -28.14 -10.33 0.80
N ASP A 97 -26.83 -10.21 0.60
CA ASP A 97 -25.84 -10.28 1.69
C ASP A 97 -25.50 -8.90 2.25
N CYS A 98 -26.23 -7.85 1.86
CA CYS A 98 -25.97 -6.50 2.31
C CYS A 98 -26.36 -6.31 3.78
N ARG A 99 -25.37 -6.10 4.66
CA ARG A 99 -25.58 -5.83 6.10
C ARG A 99 -26.51 -4.66 6.42
N ARG A 100 -26.78 -3.76 5.48
CA ARG A 100 -27.75 -2.67 5.68
C ARG A 100 -29.14 -3.22 6.04
N GLN A 101 -29.46 -4.45 5.62
CA GLN A 101 -30.71 -5.13 5.97
C GLN A 101 -30.89 -5.43 7.46
N GLU A 102 -29.80 -5.40 8.26
CA GLU A 102 -29.87 -5.46 9.72
C GLU A 102 -30.51 -4.19 10.32
N ILE A 103 -30.64 -3.11 9.55
CA ILE A 103 -31.19 -1.81 9.96
C ILE A 103 -32.52 -1.50 9.23
N ASP A 104 -32.50 -1.54 7.89
CA ASP A 104 -33.63 -1.23 7.01
C ASP A 104 -33.56 -2.01 5.66
N ASP A 105 -33.71 -1.35 4.51
CA ASP A 105 -33.64 -2.01 3.20
C ASP A 105 -32.18 -2.11 2.73
N PRO A 106 -31.77 -3.14 1.96
CA PRO A 106 -30.43 -3.19 1.39
C PRO A 106 -30.13 -1.98 0.49
N ILE A 107 -28.84 -1.73 0.27
CA ILE A 107 -28.41 -0.73 -0.71
C ILE A 107 -28.85 -1.19 -2.11
N ALA A 108 -29.40 -0.29 -2.92
CA ALA A 108 -29.80 -0.54 -4.31
C ALA A 108 -28.58 -0.64 -5.24
N ILE A 109 -27.68 -1.57 -4.96
CA ILE A 109 -26.40 -1.76 -5.64
C ILE A 109 -26.57 -1.92 -7.16
N CYS A 110 -27.56 -2.71 -7.59
CA CYS A 110 -27.88 -2.93 -8.99
C CYS A 110 -28.31 -1.63 -9.69
N ALA A 111 -29.15 -0.83 -9.02
CA ALA A 111 -29.62 0.45 -9.53
C ALA A 111 -28.50 1.52 -9.58
N LEU A 112 -27.61 1.55 -8.58
CA LEU A 112 -26.45 2.43 -8.56
C LEU A 112 -25.44 2.08 -9.66
N LYS A 113 -25.24 0.78 -9.93
CA LYS A 113 -24.43 0.30 -11.06
C LYS A 113 -25.01 0.75 -12.40
N ARG A 114 -26.34 0.63 -12.57
CA ARG A 114 -27.04 1.16 -13.75
C ARG A 114 -26.83 2.66 -13.89
N PHE A 115 -27.01 3.41 -12.81
CA PHE A 115 -26.83 4.86 -12.81
C PHE A 115 -25.42 5.24 -13.28
N ALA A 116 -24.37 4.61 -12.74
CA ALA A 116 -22.98 4.86 -13.15
C ALA A 116 -22.75 4.53 -14.64
N ALA A 117 -23.27 3.38 -15.11
CA ALA A 117 -23.17 2.98 -16.52
C ALA A 117 -23.89 3.95 -17.48
N ASP A 118 -25.12 4.36 -17.13
CA ASP A 118 -25.93 5.28 -17.94
C ASP A 118 -25.33 6.71 -17.93
N ALA A 119 -24.74 7.16 -16.81
CA ALA A 119 -24.05 8.45 -16.72
C ALA A 119 -22.81 8.50 -17.62
N ALA A 120 -22.00 7.44 -17.62
CA ALA A 120 -20.81 7.35 -18.46
C ALA A 120 -21.15 7.33 -19.98
N LYS A 121 -22.27 6.73 -20.39
CA LYS A 121 -22.72 6.66 -21.79
C LYS A 121 -22.83 8.05 -22.46
N LYS A 122 -23.21 9.10 -21.71
CA LYS A 122 -23.33 10.47 -22.26
C LYS A 122 -22.00 11.05 -22.75
N LYS A 123 -20.88 10.63 -22.16
CA LYS A 123 -19.52 11.08 -22.50
C LYS A 123 -18.86 10.19 -23.57
N ARG A 124 -19.24 8.90 -23.65
CA ARG A 124 -18.74 7.93 -24.65
C ARG A 124 -19.00 8.33 -26.10
N LYS A 125 -20.02 9.16 -26.38
CA LYS A 125 -20.27 9.71 -27.73
C LYS A 125 -19.11 10.59 -28.27
N ASN A 126 -18.18 11.03 -27.42
CA ASN A 126 -17.11 11.97 -27.78
C ASN A 126 -15.70 11.34 -27.87
N VAL A 127 -15.55 10.03 -27.63
CA VAL A 127 -14.25 9.37 -27.76
C VAL A 127 -14.14 8.76 -29.15
N SER A 128 -13.33 9.37 -30.02
CA SER A 128 -12.91 8.74 -31.27
C SER A 128 -12.05 7.53 -30.92
N HIS A 129 -12.50 6.33 -31.30
CA HIS A 129 -11.76 5.08 -31.11
C HIS A 129 -10.58 5.02 -32.10
N THR A 130 -9.52 5.79 -31.83
CA THR A 130 -8.27 5.74 -32.59
C THR A 130 -7.37 4.63 -32.04
N GLY A 131 -7.21 3.57 -32.84
CA GLY A 131 -6.18 2.55 -32.69
C GLY A 131 -6.65 1.26 -32.02
N THR A 132 -7.16 0.31 -32.80
CA THR A 132 -7.38 -1.07 -32.34
C THR A 132 -6.05 -1.62 -31.80
N PRO A 133 -5.98 -2.08 -30.53
CA PRO A 133 -4.75 -2.68 -30.00
C PRO A 133 -4.36 -3.90 -30.84
N LEU A 134 -3.20 -3.85 -31.51
CA LEU A 134 -2.64 -5.01 -32.20
C LEU A 134 -2.08 -5.99 -31.16
N HIS A 135 -2.90 -6.92 -30.70
CA HIS A 135 -2.45 -8.01 -29.84
C HIS A 135 -1.38 -8.86 -30.55
N LYS A 136 -0.25 -9.10 -29.90
CA LYS A 136 0.85 -9.94 -30.44
C LYS A 136 0.90 -11.35 -29.82
N GLY A 137 0.00 -11.66 -28.89
CA GLY A 137 -0.02 -12.94 -28.17
C GLY A 137 -0.64 -14.12 -28.94
N PRO A 138 -0.75 -15.30 -28.28
CA PRO A 138 -1.33 -16.51 -28.86
C PRO A 138 -2.78 -16.31 -29.34
N ARG A 139 -3.19 -17.07 -30.35
CA ARG A 139 -4.56 -17.04 -30.88
C ARG A 139 -5.50 -17.93 -30.06
N VAL A 140 -6.64 -17.39 -29.64
CA VAL A 140 -7.67 -18.11 -28.87
C VAL A 140 -9.02 -17.95 -29.55
N ALA A 141 -9.75 -19.05 -29.73
CA ALA A 141 -11.11 -19.05 -30.26
C ALA A 141 -12.13 -19.18 -29.12
N VAL A 142 -13.16 -18.34 -29.10
CA VAL A 142 -14.29 -18.42 -28.17
C VAL A 142 -15.55 -18.73 -28.97
N ILE A 143 -16.17 -19.88 -28.75
CA ILE A 143 -17.34 -20.35 -29.48
C ILE A 143 -18.59 -19.95 -28.69
N GLY A 144 -19.34 -18.98 -29.20
CA GLY A 144 -20.52 -18.39 -28.57
C GLY A 144 -20.25 -17.00 -27.99
N SER A 145 -21.16 -16.07 -28.27
CA SER A 145 -21.10 -14.66 -27.83
C SER A 145 -22.08 -14.34 -26.68
N GLY A 146 -22.43 -15.33 -25.87
CA GLY A 146 -23.19 -15.12 -24.63
C GLY A 146 -22.37 -14.45 -23.52
N PRO A 147 -22.95 -14.26 -22.31
CA PRO A 147 -22.26 -13.60 -21.19
C PRO A 147 -20.90 -14.23 -20.84
N ALA A 148 -20.83 -15.57 -20.83
CA ALA A 148 -19.60 -16.31 -20.58
C ALA A 148 -18.54 -16.04 -21.65
N GLY A 149 -18.91 -16.15 -22.93
CA GLY A 149 -18.01 -15.95 -24.06
C GLY A 149 -17.50 -14.51 -24.16
N LEU A 150 -18.39 -13.52 -24.00
CA LEU A 150 -18.02 -12.10 -24.01
C LEU A 150 -17.07 -11.74 -22.85
N THR A 151 -17.33 -12.27 -21.65
CA THR A 151 -16.46 -12.02 -20.48
C THR A 151 -15.09 -12.67 -20.66
N ALA A 152 -15.07 -13.92 -21.12
CA ALA A 152 -13.80 -14.61 -21.39
C ALA A 152 -12.99 -13.89 -22.48
N ALA A 153 -13.65 -13.48 -23.56
CA ALA A 153 -12.99 -12.80 -24.67
C ALA A 153 -12.41 -11.43 -24.24
N HIS A 154 -13.15 -10.69 -23.42
CA HIS A 154 -12.68 -9.44 -22.80
C HIS A 154 -11.42 -9.66 -21.96
N ASP A 155 -11.44 -10.63 -21.05
CA ASP A 155 -10.31 -10.89 -20.15
C ASP A 155 -9.07 -11.40 -20.92
N LEU A 156 -9.27 -12.26 -21.92
CA LEU A 156 -8.20 -12.74 -22.80
C LEU A 156 -7.58 -11.60 -23.62
N ALA A 157 -8.40 -10.68 -24.15
CA ALA A 157 -7.90 -9.51 -24.88
C ALA A 157 -7.10 -8.57 -23.95
N LYS A 158 -7.58 -8.29 -22.73
CA LYS A 158 -6.81 -7.51 -21.72
C LYS A 158 -5.48 -8.17 -21.37
N ALA A 159 -5.40 -9.51 -21.39
CA ALA A 159 -4.16 -10.26 -21.18
C ALA A 159 -3.25 -10.35 -22.43
N GLY A 160 -3.61 -9.69 -23.54
CA GLY A 160 -2.80 -9.56 -24.76
C GLY A 160 -2.95 -10.71 -25.77
N PHE A 161 -3.98 -11.54 -25.65
CA PHE A 161 -4.26 -12.64 -26.60
C PHE A 161 -4.97 -12.14 -27.86
N ARG A 162 -4.70 -12.80 -29.00
CA ARG A 162 -5.45 -12.59 -30.25
C ARG A 162 -6.75 -13.40 -30.19
N THR A 163 -7.82 -12.77 -29.77
CA THR A 163 -9.09 -13.45 -29.50
C THR A 163 -10.04 -13.36 -30.70
N THR A 164 -10.64 -14.49 -31.08
CA THR A 164 -11.71 -14.55 -32.08
C THR A 164 -12.97 -15.15 -31.46
N ILE A 165 -14.07 -14.41 -31.46
CA ILE A 165 -15.41 -14.92 -31.13
C ILE A 165 -16.03 -15.52 -32.40
N ILE A 166 -16.51 -16.76 -32.31
CA ILE A 166 -17.23 -17.45 -33.37
C ILE A 166 -18.66 -17.67 -32.89
N GLU A 167 -19.61 -17.04 -33.56
CA GLU A 167 -21.03 -16.99 -33.19
C GLU A 167 -21.88 -17.63 -34.30
N ALA A 168 -22.83 -18.48 -33.87
CA ALA A 168 -23.72 -19.20 -34.77
C ALA A 168 -24.78 -18.28 -35.41
N GLU A 169 -25.18 -17.23 -34.69
CA GLU A 169 -26.22 -16.30 -35.12
C GLU A 169 -25.71 -15.11 -35.95
N GLU A 170 -26.66 -14.38 -36.53
CA GLU A 170 -26.40 -13.13 -37.29
C GLU A 170 -25.93 -11.96 -36.42
N ARG A 171 -26.14 -12.02 -35.10
CA ARG A 171 -25.80 -10.95 -34.16
C ARG A 171 -25.32 -11.51 -32.82
N PRO A 172 -24.34 -10.86 -32.18
CA PRO A 172 -23.80 -11.33 -30.91
C PRO A 172 -24.73 -11.03 -29.73
N GLY A 173 -24.52 -11.74 -28.61
CA GLY A 173 -25.19 -11.49 -27.32
C GLY A 173 -25.90 -12.72 -26.72
N GLY A 174 -25.93 -13.85 -27.42
CA GLY A 174 -26.55 -15.10 -26.94
C GLY A 174 -27.99 -14.91 -26.44
N LEU A 175 -28.35 -15.58 -25.32
CA LEU A 175 -29.69 -15.48 -24.73
C LEU A 175 -30.06 -14.08 -24.23
N MET A 176 -29.08 -13.19 -23.95
CA MET A 176 -29.38 -11.79 -23.62
C MET A 176 -30.06 -11.07 -24.80
N ARG A 177 -29.70 -11.45 -26.03
CA ARG A 177 -30.37 -10.96 -27.24
C ARG A 177 -31.63 -11.76 -27.55
N GLN A 178 -31.54 -13.09 -27.46
CA GLN A 178 -32.56 -13.99 -28.02
C GLN A 178 -33.75 -14.23 -27.10
N ALA A 179 -33.54 -14.25 -25.78
CA ALA A 179 -34.61 -14.56 -24.81
C ALA A 179 -35.03 -13.30 -24.06
N ILE A 180 -34.05 -12.53 -23.53
CA ILE A 180 -34.36 -11.39 -22.66
C ILE A 180 -35.09 -10.29 -23.44
N ALA A 181 -36.24 -9.90 -22.91
CA ALA A 181 -37.12 -8.93 -23.56
C ALA A 181 -36.52 -7.51 -23.62
N PRO A 182 -36.75 -6.75 -24.73
CA PRO A 182 -36.20 -5.40 -24.90
C PRO A 182 -36.62 -4.40 -23.82
N PHE A 183 -37.81 -4.57 -23.24
CA PHE A 183 -38.35 -3.71 -22.19
C PHE A 183 -37.65 -3.90 -20.83
N ARG A 184 -36.88 -4.99 -20.67
CA ARG A 184 -35.95 -5.20 -19.54
C ARG A 184 -34.52 -4.87 -19.92
N LEU A 185 -34.11 -5.26 -21.12
CA LEU A 185 -32.77 -5.03 -21.65
C LEU A 185 -32.85 -4.34 -23.02
N PRO A 186 -32.77 -3.00 -23.06
CA PRO A 186 -32.81 -2.26 -24.32
C PRO A 186 -31.70 -2.71 -25.27
N ARG A 187 -32.04 -2.92 -26.55
CA ARG A 187 -31.11 -3.44 -27.56
C ARG A 187 -29.92 -2.52 -27.78
N GLU A 188 -30.13 -1.21 -27.70
CA GLU A 188 -29.05 -0.21 -27.79
C GLU A 188 -28.01 -0.32 -26.68
N ILE A 189 -28.42 -0.73 -25.46
CA ILE A 189 -27.49 -0.93 -24.34
C ILE A 189 -26.69 -2.20 -24.57
N LEU A 190 -27.37 -3.28 -24.97
CA LEU A 190 -26.72 -4.55 -25.31
C LEU A 190 -25.68 -4.36 -26.44
N GLU A 191 -26.04 -3.62 -27.48
CA GLU A 191 -25.17 -3.37 -28.64
C GLU A 191 -23.97 -2.50 -28.29
N ALA A 192 -24.18 -1.43 -27.52
CA ALA A 192 -23.10 -0.55 -27.10
C ALA A 192 -22.05 -1.29 -26.25
N GLU A 193 -22.47 -2.09 -25.27
CA GLU A 193 -21.51 -2.79 -24.39
C GLU A 193 -20.81 -3.95 -25.10
N ILE A 194 -21.47 -4.62 -26.05
CA ILE A 194 -20.78 -5.60 -26.90
C ILE A 194 -19.75 -4.91 -27.80
N ALA A 195 -20.09 -3.77 -28.41
CA ALA A 195 -19.17 -3.02 -29.25
C ALA A 195 -17.90 -2.61 -28.48
N GLU A 196 -18.06 -2.11 -27.24
CA GLU A 196 -16.92 -1.76 -26.38
C GLU A 196 -16.00 -2.94 -26.07
N ILE A 197 -16.54 -4.16 -25.97
CA ILE A 197 -15.73 -5.37 -25.81
C ILE A 197 -14.97 -5.66 -27.11
N LEU A 198 -15.62 -5.54 -28.26
CA LEU A 198 -15.00 -5.78 -29.57
C LEU A 198 -13.90 -4.75 -29.89
N ASP A 199 -14.06 -3.51 -29.43
CA ASP A 199 -13.07 -2.42 -29.58
C ASP A 199 -11.72 -2.72 -28.93
N LEU A 200 -11.65 -3.74 -28.06
CA LEU A 200 -10.39 -4.30 -27.57
C LEU A 200 -9.59 -5.04 -28.65
N GLY A 201 -10.04 -5.05 -29.91
CA GLY A 201 -9.38 -5.75 -31.02
C GLY A 201 -9.73 -7.23 -31.09
N ILE A 202 -10.97 -7.58 -30.72
CA ILE A 202 -11.50 -8.94 -30.76
C ILE A 202 -12.17 -9.17 -32.12
N ASP A 203 -11.72 -10.20 -32.85
CA ASP A 203 -12.34 -10.59 -34.11
C ASP A 203 -13.70 -11.25 -33.86
N LEU A 204 -14.74 -10.84 -34.58
CA LEU A 204 -16.07 -11.46 -34.51
C LEU A 204 -16.43 -12.14 -35.83
N ARG A 205 -16.76 -13.44 -35.77
CA ARG A 205 -17.24 -14.24 -36.90
C ARG A 205 -18.67 -14.69 -36.65
N LEU A 206 -19.62 -14.07 -37.34
CA LEU A 206 -21.06 -14.36 -37.23
C LEU A 206 -21.46 -15.47 -38.21
N ASN A 207 -22.69 -15.99 -38.06
CA ASN A 207 -23.26 -17.02 -38.93
C ASN A 207 -22.37 -18.27 -39.08
N THR A 208 -21.59 -18.60 -38.05
CA THR A 208 -20.60 -19.67 -38.07
C THR A 208 -20.89 -20.64 -36.92
N ALA A 209 -21.80 -21.58 -37.15
CA ALA A 209 -22.10 -22.61 -36.18
C ALA A 209 -21.00 -23.70 -36.16
N ILE A 210 -20.70 -24.23 -34.96
CA ILE A 210 -19.78 -25.34 -34.75
C ILE A 210 -20.58 -26.49 -34.15
N HIS A 211 -20.53 -27.66 -34.79
CA HIS A 211 -21.37 -28.81 -34.45
C HIS A 211 -20.57 -30.04 -34.02
N SER A 212 -19.28 -30.11 -34.37
CA SER A 212 -18.50 -31.34 -34.25
C SER A 212 -17.07 -31.15 -33.76
N LEU A 213 -16.50 -32.21 -33.19
CA LEU A 213 -15.07 -32.24 -32.82
C LEU A 213 -14.14 -32.05 -34.02
N LYS A 214 -14.56 -32.49 -35.22
CA LYS A 214 -13.77 -32.31 -36.47
C LYS A 214 -13.57 -30.84 -36.79
N GLU A 215 -14.59 -30.01 -36.58
CA GLU A 215 -14.51 -28.56 -36.79
C GLU A 215 -13.61 -27.88 -35.75
N LEU A 216 -13.69 -28.30 -34.48
CA LEU A 216 -12.78 -27.82 -33.43
C LEU A 216 -11.31 -28.17 -33.74
N LYS A 217 -11.05 -29.41 -34.22
CA LYS A 217 -9.72 -29.82 -34.67
C LYS A 217 -9.23 -29.00 -35.86
N LYS A 218 -10.13 -28.63 -36.79
CA LYS A 218 -9.81 -27.72 -37.91
C LYS A 218 -9.40 -26.32 -37.41
N LEU A 219 -10.09 -25.78 -36.40
CA LEU A 219 -9.69 -24.51 -35.79
C LEU A 219 -8.29 -24.61 -35.16
N LYS A 220 -7.97 -25.68 -34.44
CA LYS A 220 -6.59 -25.88 -33.94
C LYS A 220 -5.56 -25.91 -35.07
N ALA A 221 -5.85 -26.60 -36.17
CA ALA A 221 -4.98 -26.66 -37.33
C ALA A 221 -4.77 -25.26 -37.99
N GLN A 222 -5.71 -24.32 -37.81
CA GLN A 222 -5.55 -22.93 -38.25
C GLN A 222 -4.67 -22.07 -37.31
N GLY A 223 -4.09 -22.67 -36.27
CA GLY A 223 -3.15 -22.01 -35.36
C GLY A 223 -3.76 -21.48 -34.05
N PHE A 224 -5.02 -21.78 -33.75
CA PHE A 224 -5.61 -21.48 -32.44
C PHE A 224 -5.01 -22.39 -31.37
N LYS A 225 -4.40 -21.79 -30.34
CA LYS A 225 -3.71 -22.49 -29.25
C LYS A 225 -4.67 -23.00 -28.17
N ALA A 226 -5.76 -22.28 -27.94
CA ALA A 226 -6.86 -22.70 -27.09
C ALA A 226 -8.21 -22.42 -27.76
N ILE A 227 -9.21 -23.25 -27.45
CA ILE A 227 -10.60 -23.06 -27.85
C ILE A 227 -11.47 -23.12 -26.60
N LEU A 228 -12.33 -22.12 -26.41
CA LEU A 228 -13.32 -22.07 -25.33
C LEU A 228 -14.72 -22.30 -25.91
N LEU A 229 -15.43 -23.31 -25.43
CA LEU A 229 -16.83 -23.56 -25.73
C LEU A 229 -17.71 -22.80 -24.73
N ALA A 230 -18.49 -21.84 -25.22
CA ALA A 230 -19.39 -20.99 -24.42
C ALA A 230 -20.76 -20.86 -25.10
N VAL A 231 -21.27 -21.95 -25.68
CA VAL A 231 -22.51 -21.98 -26.48
C VAL A 231 -23.79 -21.92 -25.63
N GLY A 232 -23.67 -22.13 -24.31
CA GLY A 232 -24.78 -22.03 -23.35
C GLY A 232 -25.87 -23.11 -23.51
N ALA A 233 -26.98 -22.90 -22.79
CA ALA A 233 -28.16 -23.77 -22.81
C ALA A 233 -29.27 -23.19 -23.70
N SER A 234 -29.05 -23.18 -25.01
CA SER A 234 -29.84 -22.43 -25.98
C SER A 234 -31.02 -23.19 -26.61
N ARG A 235 -31.38 -24.38 -26.12
CA ARG A 235 -32.50 -25.19 -26.66
C ARG A 235 -33.61 -25.37 -25.64
N ASP A 236 -34.86 -25.36 -26.12
CA ASP A 236 -36.04 -25.67 -25.31
C ASP A 236 -36.11 -27.16 -24.93
N LEU A 237 -36.55 -27.47 -23.70
CA LEU A 237 -36.90 -28.84 -23.31
C LEU A 237 -38.30 -29.23 -23.82
N PRO A 238 -38.45 -30.39 -24.50
CA PRO A 238 -39.76 -30.88 -24.92
C PRO A 238 -40.53 -31.54 -23.76
N LEU A 239 -41.85 -31.35 -23.73
CA LEU A 239 -42.81 -32.04 -22.86
C LEU A 239 -42.97 -33.52 -23.21
N LYS A 240 -42.75 -33.90 -24.47
CA LYS A 240 -42.93 -35.26 -25.00
C LYS A 240 -44.37 -35.78 -24.85
N ILE A 241 -45.35 -34.92 -25.13
CA ILE A 241 -46.79 -35.26 -25.08
C ILE A 241 -47.45 -35.17 -26.47
N PRO A 242 -48.62 -35.82 -26.67
CA PRO A 242 -49.31 -35.78 -27.96
C PRO A 242 -49.61 -34.35 -28.44
N GLY A 243 -49.32 -34.10 -29.72
CA GLY A 243 -49.60 -32.82 -30.39
C GLY A 243 -48.55 -31.71 -30.19
N GLU A 244 -47.40 -32.00 -29.56
CA GLU A 244 -46.35 -31.00 -29.30
C GLU A 244 -45.74 -30.38 -30.57
N ASN A 245 -45.82 -31.06 -31.72
CA ASN A 245 -45.32 -30.57 -33.01
C ASN A 245 -46.39 -29.84 -33.85
N LEU A 246 -47.56 -29.53 -33.28
CA LEU A 246 -48.61 -28.82 -34.01
C LEU A 246 -48.21 -27.38 -34.34
N GLU A 247 -48.70 -26.87 -35.46
CA GLU A 247 -48.55 -25.45 -35.76
C GLU A 247 -49.29 -24.60 -34.70
N GLY A 248 -48.56 -23.68 -34.08
CA GLY A 248 -49.02 -22.88 -32.94
C GLY A 248 -48.42 -23.30 -31.61
N VAL A 249 -47.72 -24.43 -31.53
CA VAL A 249 -46.93 -24.83 -30.35
C VAL A 249 -45.48 -24.40 -30.53
N TYR A 250 -44.93 -23.70 -29.55
CA TYR A 250 -43.56 -23.20 -29.58
C TYR A 250 -42.85 -23.50 -28.25
N GLY A 251 -41.55 -23.78 -28.31
CA GLY A 251 -40.69 -23.64 -27.14
C GLY A 251 -40.49 -22.16 -26.78
N CYS A 252 -40.22 -21.87 -25.51
CA CYS A 252 -40.06 -20.53 -24.97
C CYS A 252 -38.93 -19.73 -25.66
N ILE A 253 -37.72 -20.28 -25.70
CA ILE A 253 -36.56 -19.66 -26.35
C ILE A 253 -36.85 -19.48 -27.83
N SER A 254 -37.38 -20.52 -28.48
CA SER A 254 -37.74 -20.49 -29.90
C SER A 254 -38.75 -19.39 -30.23
N PHE A 255 -39.77 -19.21 -29.38
CA PHE A 255 -40.77 -18.16 -29.53
C PHE A 255 -40.16 -16.76 -29.35
N LEU A 256 -39.46 -16.54 -28.24
CA LEU A 256 -38.87 -15.25 -27.89
C LEU A 256 -37.83 -14.83 -28.93
N LYS A 257 -36.96 -15.76 -29.36
CA LYS A 257 -35.95 -15.51 -30.40
C LYS A 257 -36.58 -15.03 -31.70
N ARG A 258 -37.65 -15.69 -32.16
CA ARG A 258 -38.38 -15.28 -33.37
C ARG A 258 -38.98 -13.89 -33.21
N LEU A 259 -39.65 -13.66 -32.09
CA LEU A 259 -40.30 -12.38 -31.79
C LEU A 259 -39.29 -11.22 -31.79
N TRP A 260 -38.14 -11.41 -31.14
CA TRP A 260 -37.11 -10.39 -31.00
C TRP A 260 -36.24 -10.20 -32.25
N ASN A 261 -36.19 -11.19 -33.15
CA ASN A 261 -35.61 -11.06 -34.48
C ASN A 261 -36.59 -10.45 -35.50
N GLY A 262 -37.69 -9.86 -35.05
CA GLY A 262 -38.62 -9.09 -35.89
C GLY A 262 -39.72 -9.92 -36.55
N ALA A 263 -39.88 -11.20 -36.22
CA ALA A 263 -41.04 -11.95 -36.66
C ALA A 263 -42.29 -11.35 -35.99
N LYS A 264 -43.17 -10.75 -36.80
CA LYS A 264 -44.49 -10.28 -36.36
C LYS A 264 -45.54 -11.31 -36.74
N PRO A 265 -46.09 -12.07 -35.78
CA PRO A 265 -47.24 -12.92 -36.08
C PRO A 265 -48.42 -12.03 -36.51
N ARG A 266 -49.12 -12.41 -37.57
CA ARG A 266 -50.29 -11.66 -38.07
C ARG A 266 -51.43 -11.60 -37.02
N SER A 267 -51.51 -12.64 -36.17
CA SER A 267 -52.28 -12.72 -34.93
C SER A 267 -51.70 -13.85 -34.09
N ILE A 268 -51.50 -13.65 -32.78
CA ILE A 268 -51.13 -14.73 -31.84
C ILE A 268 -52.34 -15.31 -31.09
N GLY A 269 -53.51 -14.67 -31.25
CA GLY A 269 -54.76 -15.19 -30.73
C GLY A 269 -54.81 -15.30 -29.20
N ARG A 270 -55.40 -16.39 -28.71
CA ARG A 270 -55.38 -16.78 -27.30
C ARG A 270 -54.14 -17.62 -27.03
N VAL A 271 -53.37 -17.22 -26.00
CA VAL A 271 -52.07 -17.80 -25.70
C VAL A 271 -52.13 -18.56 -24.37
N VAL A 272 -51.59 -19.77 -24.37
CA VAL A 272 -51.31 -20.55 -23.16
C VAL A 272 -49.81 -20.68 -23.00
N VAL A 273 -49.26 -20.25 -21.86
CA VAL A 273 -47.85 -20.44 -21.50
C VAL A 273 -47.76 -21.52 -20.43
N ILE A 274 -46.93 -22.52 -20.64
CA ILE A 274 -46.80 -23.69 -19.75
C ILE A 274 -45.47 -23.59 -19.00
N GLY A 275 -45.53 -23.39 -17.68
CA GLY A 275 -44.35 -23.31 -16.80
C GLY A 275 -44.49 -22.27 -15.68
N GLY A 276 -43.81 -22.50 -14.55
CA GLY A 276 -43.88 -21.64 -13.35
C GLY A 276 -42.71 -20.66 -13.15
N GLY A 277 -41.65 -20.75 -13.96
CA GLY A 277 -40.41 -19.97 -13.79
C GLY A 277 -40.40 -18.59 -14.47
N ASN A 278 -39.33 -17.81 -14.23
CA ASN A 278 -39.17 -16.45 -14.78
C ASN A 278 -39.29 -16.40 -16.32
N ALA A 279 -38.78 -17.42 -17.02
CA ALA A 279 -38.91 -17.51 -18.48
C ALA A 279 -40.38 -17.61 -18.95
N ALA A 280 -41.22 -18.34 -18.19
CA ALA A 280 -42.65 -18.45 -18.49
C ALA A 280 -43.37 -17.11 -18.26
N VAL A 281 -43.03 -16.41 -17.17
CA VAL A 281 -43.58 -15.08 -16.88
C VAL A 281 -43.18 -14.08 -17.97
N GLU A 282 -41.93 -14.13 -18.42
CA GLU A 282 -41.45 -13.26 -19.48
C GLU A 282 -42.11 -13.55 -20.83
N ALA A 283 -42.27 -14.82 -21.21
CA ALA A 283 -43.00 -15.22 -22.40
C ALA A 283 -44.47 -14.78 -22.36
N ALA A 284 -45.13 -14.89 -21.21
CA ALA A 284 -46.51 -14.41 -21.04
C ALA A 284 -46.62 -12.89 -21.23
N ARG A 285 -45.70 -12.12 -20.64
CA ARG A 285 -45.66 -10.65 -20.76
C ARG A 285 -45.28 -10.20 -22.18
N ALA A 286 -44.42 -10.95 -22.87
CA ALA A 286 -44.09 -10.74 -24.27
C ALA A 286 -45.30 -11.02 -25.18
N ALA A 287 -46.08 -12.07 -24.89
CA ALA A 287 -47.32 -12.37 -25.59
C ALA A 287 -48.36 -11.24 -25.45
N VAL A 288 -48.53 -10.68 -24.25
CA VAL A 288 -49.43 -9.51 -24.05
C VAL A 288 -49.05 -8.36 -24.99
N ARG A 289 -47.77 -7.98 -25.01
CA ARG A 289 -47.24 -6.89 -25.87
C ARG A 289 -47.28 -7.20 -27.36
N SER A 290 -47.38 -8.48 -27.70
CA SER A 290 -47.50 -8.96 -29.08
C SER A 290 -48.95 -8.98 -29.58
N GLY A 291 -49.90 -8.43 -28.79
CA GLY A 291 -51.29 -8.30 -29.18
C GLY A 291 -52.14 -9.55 -28.92
N ALA A 292 -51.78 -10.38 -27.94
CA ALA A 292 -52.61 -11.53 -27.55
C ALA A 292 -54.01 -11.06 -27.11
N LYS A 293 -55.05 -11.79 -27.54
CA LYS A 293 -56.43 -11.54 -27.11
C LYS A 293 -56.63 -11.86 -25.63
N ALA A 294 -55.95 -12.91 -25.16
CA ALA A 294 -55.88 -13.33 -23.76
C ALA A 294 -54.62 -14.17 -23.56
N VAL A 295 -54.02 -14.08 -22.38
CA VAL A 295 -52.84 -14.88 -22.00
C VAL A 295 -53.14 -15.61 -20.69
N ALA A 296 -53.01 -16.94 -20.72
CA ALA A 296 -53.06 -17.79 -19.54
C ALA A 296 -51.67 -18.41 -19.29
N LEU A 297 -51.07 -18.16 -18.14
CA LEU A 297 -49.89 -18.87 -17.67
C LEU A 297 -50.35 -20.02 -16.77
N VAL A 298 -50.03 -21.23 -17.17
CA VAL A 298 -50.46 -22.47 -16.51
C VAL A 298 -49.23 -23.18 -15.96
N CYS A 299 -49.26 -23.52 -14.68
CA CYS A 299 -48.15 -24.16 -14.01
C CYS A 299 -48.63 -25.25 -13.05
N LEU A 300 -47.75 -26.20 -12.75
CA LEU A 300 -48.03 -27.36 -11.90
C LEU A 300 -47.93 -26.99 -10.42
N GLU A 301 -47.12 -25.99 -10.10
CA GLU A 301 -46.85 -25.47 -8.76
C GLU A 301 -48.07 -24.73 -8.20
N LYS A 302 -48.25 -24.82 -6.88
CA LYS A 302 -49.10 -23.88 -6.15
C LYS A 302 -48.50 -22.48 -6.22
N ARG A 303 -49.28 -21.45 -5.89
CA ARG A 303 -48.83 -20.06 -6.02
C ARG A 303 -47.57 -19.77 -5.21
N GLU A 304 -47.44 -20.39 -4.04
CA GLU A 304 -46.33 -20.23 -3.10
C GLU A 304 -45.10 -21.04 -3.52
N GLU A 305 -45.27 -22.05 -4.37
CA GLU A 305 -44.24 -22.97 -4.86
C GLU A 305 -43.68 -22.55 -6.24
N MET A 306 -44.24 -21.49 -6.86
CA MET A 306 -43.79 -21.01 -8.17
C MET A 306 -42.31 -20.57 -8.14
N PRO A 307 -41.45 -21.05 -9.07
CA PRO A 307 -40.05 -20.64 -9.14
C PRO A 307 -39.84 -19.17 -9.55
N ALA A 308 -40.81 -18.53 -10.20
CA ALA A 308 -40.71 -17.13 -10.60
C ALA A 308 -40.70 -16.17 -9.40
N TRP A 309 -39.98 -15.06 -9.52
CA TRP A 309 -39.94 -14.07 -8.45
C TRP A 309 -41.31 -13.42 -8.22
N ASP A 310 -41.67 -13.24 -6.95
CA ASP A 310 -42.99 -12.74 -6.54
C ASP A 310 -43.34 -11.39 -7.19
N PHE A 311 -42.36 -10.49 -7.33
CA PHE A 311 -42.57 -9.20 -7.98
C PHE A 311 -42.88 -9.35 -9.48
N GLU A 312 -42.24 -10.29 -10.20
CA GLU A 312 -42.54 -10.52 -11.62
C GLU A 312 -43.95 -11.10 -11.80
N ILE A 313 -44.36 -12.00 -10.91
CA ILE A 313 -45.72 -12.56 -10.89
C ILE A 313 -46.76 -11.45 -10.68
N LYS A 314 -46.53 -10.54 -9.74
CA LYS A 314 -47.40 -9.39 -9.47
C LYS A 314 -47.51 -8.47 -10.68
N GLU A 315 -46.40 -8.15 -11.33
CA GLU A 315 -46.41 -7.29 -12.51
C GLU A 315 -47.08 -7.96 -13.73
N ALA A 316 -46.90 -9.27 -13.93
CA ALA A 316 -47.60 -10.01 -14.99
C ALA A 316 -49.12 -9.99 -14.82
N ARG A 317 -49.62 -10.16 -13.59
CA ARG A 317 -51.06 -10.05 -13.28
C ARG A 317 -51.61 -8.65 -13.58
N LYS A 318 -50.86 -7.58 -13.24
CA LYS A 318 -51.23 -6.20 -13.56
C LYS A 318 -51.30 -5.93 -15.07
N GLU A 319 -50.49 -6.65 -15.86
CA GLU A 319 -50.50 -6.60 -17.32
C GLU A 319 -51.59 -7.48 -17.96
N GLY A 320 -52.43 -8.14 -17.15
CA GLY A 320 -53.58 -8.92 -17.63
C GLY A 320 -53.31 -10.41 -17.85
N VAL A 321 -52.17 -10.94 -17.41
CA VAL A 321 -51.87 -12.38 -17.48
C VAL A 321 -52.69 -13.13 -16.42
N LYS A 322 -53.51 -14.09 -16.87
CA LYS A 322 -54.24 -15.00 -15.98
C LYS A 322 -53.32 -16.15 -15.57
N ILE A 323 -53.04 -16.29 -14.27
CA ILE A 323 -52.18 -17.36 -13.75
C ILE A 323 -53.07 -18.47 -13.18
N ILE A 324 -52.84 -19.71 -13.63
CA ILE A 324 -53.58 -20.91 -13.27
C ILE A 324 -52.59 -21.94 -12.72
N ASN A 325 -52.70 -22.21 -11.42
CA ASN A 325 -51.82 -23.11 -10.67
C ASN A 325 -52.41 -24.53 -10.60
N GLY A 326 -51.57 -25.52 -10.26
CA GLY A 326 -52.00 -26.89 -9.98
C GLY A 326 -52.43 -27.70 -11.20
N LEU A 327 -51.95 -27.37 -12.40
CA LEU A 327 -52.29 -28.06 -13.65
C LEU A 327 -51.04 -28.50 -14.42
N GLY A 328 -51.01 -29.77 -14.82
CA GLY A 328 -49.99 -30.32 -15.73
C GLY A 328 -50.54 -30.58 -17.13
N PRO A 329 -49.78 -30.35 -18.20
CA PRO A 329 -50.26 -30.56 -19.57
C PRO A 329 -50.42 -32.05 -19.88
N LYS A 330 -51.54 -32.43 -20.52
CA LYS A 330 -51.83 -33.81 -20.96
C LYS A 330 -51.64 -33.98 -22.47
N GLN A 331 -52.21 -33.10 -23.28
CA GLN A 331 -52.08 -33.12 -24.74
C GLN A 331 -52.44 -31.77 -25.38
N PHE A 332 -51.93 -31.56 -26.59
CA PHE A 332 -52.31 -30.44 -27.46
C PHE A 332 -53.40 -30.90 -28.44
N ILE A 333 -54.55 -30.22 -28.43
CA ILE A 333 -55.71 -30.58 -29.24
C ILE A 333 -55.61 -29.88 -30.60
N LYS A 334 -55.76 -30.68 -31.67
CA LYS A 334 -55.74 -30.22 -33.07
C LYS A 334 -57.14 -29.95 -33.61
N LYS A 335 -57.31 -28.86 -34.36
CA LYS A 335 -58.46 -28.62 -35.24
C LYS A 335 -57.98 -27.99 -36.55
N GLY A 336 -58.29 -28.60 -37.68
CA GLY A 336 -57.83 -28.11 -39.01
C GLY A 336 -56.30 -28.09 -39.17
N GLY A 337 -55.57 -29.01 -38.52
CA GLY A 337 -54.11 -29.10 -38.59
C GLY A 337 -53.33 -28.15 -37.69
N ARG A 338 -54.00 -27.24 -36.97
CA ARG A 338 -53.39 -26.27 -36.03
C ARG A 338 -53.84 -26.52 -34.59
N LEU A 339 -53.10 -25.94 -33.65
CA LEU A 339 -53.50 -25.90 -32.24
C LEU A 339 -54.85 -25.18 -32.08
N SER A 340 -55.77 -25.79 -31.33
CA SER A 340 -57.04 -25.17 -30.94
C SER A 340 -57.27 -25.09 -29.42
N ALA A 341 -56.67 -26.00 -28.65
CA ALA A 341 -56.75 -26.02 -27.19
C ALA A 341 -55.61 -26.85 -26.59
N VAL A 342 -55.37 -26.65 -25.30
CA VAL A 342 -54.48 -27.50 -24.49
C VAL A 342 -55.31 -28.15 -23.40
N GLU A 343 -55.23 -29.48 -23.28
CA GLU A 343 -55.86 -30.23 -22.20
C GLU A 343 -54.86 -30.44 -21.08
N PHE A 344 -55.30 -30.18 -19.86
CA PHE A 344 -54.53 -30.30 -18.63
C PHE A 344 -55.15 -31.34 -17.71
N LYS A 345 -54.32 -31.93 -16.86
CA LYS A 345 -54.68 -32.78 -15.74
C LYS A 345 -54.32 -32.10 -14.43
N ARG A 346 -55.10 -32.35 -13.38
CA ARG A 346 -54.83 -31.79 -12.05
C ARG A 346 -53.52 -32.33 -11.49
N CYS A 347 -52.63 -31.45 -11.06
CA CYS A 347 -51.43 -31.79 -10.31
C CYS A 347 -51.75 -31.81 -8.81
N THR A 348 -51.48 -32.92 -8.14
CA THR A 348 -51.76 -33.11 -6.71
C THR A 348 -50.56 -32.80 -5.83
N ALA A 349 -49.36 -33.08 -6.34
CA ALA A 349 -48.08 -32.76 -5.71
C ALA A 349 -47.01 -32.53 -6.78
N VAL A 350 -46.07 -31.60 -6.54
CA VAL A 350 -44.96 -31.31 -7.45
C VAL A 350 -43.68 -32.02 -7.03
N PHE A 351 -43.47 -32.10 -5.72
CA PHE A 351 -42.29 -32.68 -5.09
C PHE A 351 -42.71 -33.91 -4.30
N ASP A 352 -41.84 -34.92 -4.25
CA ASP A 352 -42.01 -36.05 -3.35
C ASP A 352 -41.73 -35.67 -1.88
N GLU A 353 -41.87 -36.62 -0.95
CA GLU A 353 -41.61 -36.41 0.48
C GLU A 353 -40.17 -35.96 0.80
N LYS A 354 -39.22 -36.16 -0.14
CA LYS A 354 -37.81 -35.77 -0.01
C LYS A 354 -37.53 -34.39 -0.62
N GLY A 355 -38.55 -33.72 -1.16
CA GLY A 355 -38.41 -32.43 -1.84
C GLY A 355 -37.81 -32.54 -3.24
N VAL A 356 -37.73 -33.74 -3.81
CA VAL A 356 -37.25 -33.96 -5.17
C VAL A 356 -38.40 -33.75 -6.14
N PHE A 357 -38.13 -33.08 -7.27
CA PHE A 357 -39.13 -32.84 -8.31
C PHE A 357 -39.65 -34.17 -8.86
N ASN A 358 -40.91 -34.51 -8.55
CA ASN A 358 -41.57 -35.75 -8.94
C ASN A 358 -43.10 -35.51 -8.97
N PRO A 359 -43.62 -34.87 -10.03
CA PRO A 359 -45.00 -34.40 -10.03
C PRO A 359 -46.01 -35.55 -10.14
N GLU A 360 -46.99 -35.57 -9.24
CA GLU A 360 -48.12 -36.49 -9.21
C GLU A 360 -49.38 -35.83 -9.79
N TYR A 361 -50.20 -36.65 -10.45
CA TYR A 361 -51.38 -36.18 -11.17
C TYR A 361 -52.63 -37.00 -10.87
N ASP A 362 -53.76 -36.31 -10.82
CA ASP A 362 -55.09 -36.89 -10.87
C ASP A 362 -55.61 -36.78 -12.32
N GLU A 363 -55.54 -37.88 -13.06
CA GLU A 363 -55.92 -37.92 -14.47
C GLU A 363 -57.44 -37.93 -14.70
N THR A 364 -58.25 -38.05 -13.65
CA THR A 364 -59.71 -38.02 -13.74
C THR A 364 -60.26 -36.59 -13.83
N VAL A 365 -59.50 -35.62 -13.32
CA VAL A 365 -59.85 -34.20 -13.35
C VAL A 365 -59.13 -33.52 -14.51
N LEU A 366 -59.84 -33.37 -15.63
CA LEU A 366 -59.33 -32.74 -16.85
C LEU A 366 -59.86 -31.31 -17.01
N THR A 367 -58.99 -30.41 -17.48
CA THR A 367 -59.34 -29.02 -17.78
C THR A 367 -58.82 -28.65 -19.17
N THR A 368 -59.70 -28.20 -20.06
CA THR A 368 -59.32 -27.80 -21.41
C THR A 368 -59.35 -26.28 -21.55
N ILE A 369 -58.26 -25.69 -22.04
CA ILE A 369 -58.13 -24.25 -22.26
C ILE A 369 -57.96 -23.99 -23.76
N GLU A 370 -58.87 -23.22 -24.35
CA GLU A 370 -58.79 -22.83 -25.76
C GLU A 370 -57.58 -21.92 -26.01
N ALA A 371 -56.78 -22.28 -27.01
CA ALA A 371 -55.56 -21.56 -27.36
C ALA A 371 -55.23 -21.74 -28.84
N GLU A 372 -54.83 -20.65 -29.50
CA GLU A 372 -54.29 -20.66 -30.86
C GLU A 372 -52.76 -20.73 -30.84
N THR A 373 -52.15 -20.35 -29.72
CA THR A 373 -50.71 -20.43 -29.47
C THR A 373 -50.44 -21.06 -28.10
N ALA A 374 -49.52 -22.02 -28.05
CA ALA A 374 -48.97 -22.56 -26.80
C ALA A 374 -47.46 -22.32 -26.73
N ILE A 375 -46.97 -21.86 -25.59
CA ILE A 375 -45.55 -21.62 -25.34
C ILE A 375 -45.08 -22.52 -24.19
N VAL A 376 -44.19 -23.45 -24.49
CA VAL A 376 -43.64 -24.42 -23.53
C VAL A 376 -42.38 -23.84 -22.88
N ALA A 377 -42.43 -23.56 -21.58
CA ALA A 377 -41.39 -22.87 -20.81
C ALA A 377 -41.00 -23.69 -19.56
N ILE A 378 -40.69 -24.98 -19.76
CA ILE A 378 -40.38 -25.95 -18.69
C ILE A 378 -38.88 -26.14 -18.43
N GLY A 379 -38.03 -25.33 -19.08
CA GLY A 379 -36.59 -25.38 -18.95
C GLY A 379 -35.86 -25.44 -20.29
N GLN A 380 -34.54 -25.51 -20.22
CA GLN A 380 -33.65 -25.41 -21.37
C GLN A 380 -32.48 -26.38 -21.23
N THR A 381 -31.90 -26.76 -22.37
CA THR A 381 -30.74 -27.66 -22.45
C THR A 381 -29.69 -27.12 -23.42
N SER A 382 -28.46 -27.63 -23.32
CA SER A 382 -27.35 -27.29 -24.21
C SER A 382 -27.61 -27.73 -25.65
N ALA A 383 -26.99 -27.02 -26.59
CA ALA A 383 -26.96 -27.47 -27.98
C ALA A 383 -26.24 -28.83 -28.10
N ASP A 384 -26.70 -29.68 -29.02
CA ASP A 384 -26.06 -30.98 -29.31
C ASP A 384 -24.72 -30.74 -30.02
N LEU A 385 -23.65 -30.60 -29.25
CA LEU A 385 -22.30 -30.69 -29.77
C LEU A 385 -21.93 -32.17 -29.87
N SER A 386 -21.85 -32.68 -31.11
CA SER A 386 -21.44 -34.06 -31.38
C SER A 386 -19.93 -34.20 -31.17
N LEU A 387 -19.52 -34.31 -29.90
CA LEU A 387 -18.12 -34.45 -29.49
C LEU A 387 -17.64 -35.92 -29.41
N GLY A 388 -18.54 -36.88 -29.62
CA GLY A 388 -18.25 -38.31 -29.66
C GLY A 388 -18.17 -38.99 -28.28
N ASN A 389 -18.24 -40.32 -28.26
CA ASN A 389 -18.10 -41.17 -27.07
C ASN A 389 -16.62 -41.43 -26.73
N GLU A 390 -15.79 -40.41 -26.58
CA GLU A 390 -14.43 -40.62 -26.06
C GLU A 390 -14.49 -41.01 -24.57
N LYS A 391 -13.72 -42.04 -24.17
CA LYS A 391 -13.79 -42.71 -22.85
C LYS A 391 -13.61 -41.78 -21.62
N ASN A 392 -13.17 -40.54 -21.82
CA ASN A 392 -12.93 -39.53 -20.79
C ASN A 392 -14.06 -38.49 -20.64
N LEU A 393 -15.17 -38.63 -21.39
CA LEU A 393 -16.35 -37.78 -21.33
C LEU A 393 -17.53 -38.58 -20.76
N LYS A 394 -17.55 -38.84 -19.45
CA LYS A 394 -18.72 -39.46 -18.77
C LYS A 394 -19.60 -38.38 -18.15
N GLY A 395 -20.84 -38.28 -18.61
CA GLY A 395 -21.93 -37.56 -17.93
C GLY A 395 -23.13 -38.50 -17.77
N ALA A 396 -23.67 -38.60 -16.56
CA ALA A 396 -24.87 -39.36 -16.23
C ALA A 396 -26.09 -38.81 -16.98
N ASP A 397 -26.83 -39.67 -17.70
CA ASP A 397 -28.22 -39.59 -18.22
C ASP A 397 -28.81 -38.26 -18.75
N SER A 398 -28.06 -37.16 -18.80
CA SER A 398 -28.55 -35.78 -18.98
C SER A 398 -27.77 -34.93 -19.99
N GLY A 399 -26.81 -35.52 -20.71
CA GLY A 399 -26.14 -34.85 -21.85
C GLY A 399 -25.19 -33.69 -21.50
N GLN A 400 -24.93 -33.42 -20.22
CA GLN A 400 -23.98 -32.39 -19.81
C GLN A 400 -22.52 -32.88 -19.89
N ILE A 401 -21.66 -32.06 -20.48
CA ILE A 401 -20.19 -32.27 -20.46
C ILE A 401 -19.68 -31.89 -19.07
N ARG A 402 -19.26 -32.88 -18.27
CA ARG A 402 -18.52 -32.60 -17.04
C ARG A 402 -17.07 -32.25 -17.40
N ILE A 403 -16.72 -30.98 -17.25
CA ILE A 403 -15.32 -30.58 -17.11
C ILE A 403 -14.91 -30.87 -15.67
N ALA A 404 -13.71 -31.41 -15.51
CA ALA A 404 -13.17 -31.74 -14.20
C ALA A 404 -13.09 -30.47 -13.32
N THR A 405 -13.55 -30.57 -12.07
CA THR A 405 -13.56 -29.47 -11.09
C THR A 405 -12.17 -29.03 -10.66
N ASN A 406 -11.14 -29.82 -11.00
CA ASN A 406 -9.73 -29.51 -10.78
C ASN A 406 -9.17 -28.47 -11.77
N GLY A 407 -9.96 -27.99 -12.73
CA GLY A 407 -9.55 -26.94 -13.64
C GLY A 407 -8.68 -27.39 -14.82
N GLU A 408 -8.64 -28.68 -15.14
CA GLU A 408 -7.99 -29.16 -16.37
C GLU A 408 -9.02 -29.48 -17.46
N PRO A 409 -8.73 -29.12 -18.73
CA PRO A 409 -9.63 -29.44 -19.84
C PRO A 409 -9.61 -30.95 -20.13
N SER A 410 -10.78 -31.59 -20.20
CA SER A 410 -10.91 -33.02 -20.53
C SER A 410 -10.33 -33.38 -21.91
N ILE A 411 -10.22 -32.39 -22.82
CA ILE A 411 -9.48 -32.48 -24.08
C ILE A 411 -8.41 -31.38 -24.07
N PRO A 412 -7.11 -31.68 -24.13
CA PRO A 412 -6.04 -30.67 -24.03
C PRO A 412 -6.29 -29.49 -24.96
N GLY A 413 -6.24 -28.25 -24.45
CA GLY A 413 -6.47 -27.02 -25.22
C GLY A 413 -7.91 -26.75 -25.69
N ILE A 414 -8.90 -27.50 -25.20
CA ILE A 414 -10.33 -27.22 -25.39
C ILE A 414 -11.00 -27.11 -24.02
N TYR A 415 -11.53 -25.93 -23.72
CA TYR A 415 -12.17 -25.57 -22.47
C TYR A 415 -13.68 -25.39 -22.69
N ALA A 416 -14.50 -25.42 -21.65
CA ALA A 416 -15.90 -25.00 -21.72
C ALA A 416 -16.33 -24.18 -20.51
N SER A 417 -17.40 -23.41 -20.68
CA SER A 417 -17.84 -22.42 -19.71
C SER A 417 -19.31 -22.03 -19.89
N GLY A 418 -19.88 -21.40 -18.87
CA GLY A 418 -21.26 -20.93 -18.84
C GLY A 418 -22.28 -22.06 -18.73
N ASP A 419 -23.50 -21.79 -19.18
CA ASP A 419 -24.66 -22.65 -18.98
C ASP A 419 -24.56 -24.04 -19.61
N MET A 420 -23.62 -24.26 -20.55
CA MET A 420 -23.37 -25.61 -21.08
C MET A 420 -22.66 -26.53 -20.07
N VAL A 421 -22.03 -25.96 -19.03
CA VAL A 421 -21.32 -26.69 -17.97
C VAL A 421 -22.16 -26.74 -16.70
N SER A 422 -22.68 -25.59 -16.25
CA SER A 422 -23.45 -25.48 -15.02
C SER A 422 -24.92 -25.86 -15.16
N GLY A 423 -25.41 -26.00 -16.40
CA GLY A 423 -26.83 -25.89 -16.69
C GLY A 423 -27.31 -24.42 -16.67
N PRO A 424 -28.61 -24.19 -16.90
CA PRO A 424 -29.23 -22.86 -16.95
C PRO A 424 -28.92 -22.06 -15.69
N SER A 425 -28.29 -20.90 -15.85
CA SER A 425 -27.85 -20.07 -14.71
C SER A 425 -28.20 -18.60 -14.92
N THR A 426 -27.70 -17.71 -14.06
CA THR A 426 -27.90 -16.26 -14.21
C THR A 426 -26.77 -15.64 -15.04
N VAL A 427 -27.01 -14.45 -15.60
CA VAL A 427 -26.01 -13.74 -16.43
C VAL A 427 -24.67 -13.57 -15.70
N VAL A 428 -24.68 -13.18 -14.42
CA VAL A 428 -23.44 -12.96 -13.66
C VAL A 428 -22.70 -14.26 -13.33
N GLU A 429 -23.42 -15.38 -13.15
CA GLU A 429 -22.82 -16.71 -12.97
C GLU A 429 -22.15 -17.21 -14.26
N ALA A 430 -22.82 -17.02 -15.40
CA ALA A 430 -22.23 -17.31 -16.71
C ALA A 430 -20.97 -16.47 -16.95
N MET A 431 -20.98 -15.19 -16.59
CA MET A 431 -19.79 -14.32 -16.66
C MET A 431 -18.66 -14.81 -15.74
N ALA A 432 -18.96 -15.21 -14.51
CA ALA A 432 -17.99 -15.77 -13.57
C ALA A 432 -17.35 -17.06 -14.10
N SER A 433 -18.17 -17.94 -14.68
CA SER A 433 -17.68 -19.12 -15.39
C SER A 433 -16.75 -18.74 -16.55
N GLY A 434 -17.09 -17.71 -17.32
CA GLY A 434 -16.27 -17.20 -18.43
C GLY A 434 -14.91 -16.69 -17.98
N ARG A 435 -14.90 -15.89 -16.91
CA ARG A 435 -13.69 -15.36 -16.27
C ARG A 435 -12.76 -16.47 -15.78
N ARG A 436 -13.29 -17.48 -15.07
CA ARG A 436 -12.51 -18.64 -14.62
C ARG A 436 -11.87 -19.37 -15.79
N ALA A 437 -12.64 -19.63 -16.86
CA ALA A 437 -12.11 -20.29 -18.06
C ALA A 437 -11.02 -19.46 -18.76
N ALA A 438 -11.17 -18.14 -18.85
CA ALA A 438 -10.14 -17.26 -19.39
C ALA A 438 -8.85 -17.31 -18.56
N GLN A 439 -8.95 -17.25 -17.22
CA GLN A 439 -7.80 -17.37 -16.33
C GLN A 439 -7.05 -18.69 -16.51
N MET A 440 -7.76 -19.80 -16.70
CA MET A 440 -7.15 -21.11 -16.97
C MET A 440 -6.38 -21.11 -18.30
N ILE A 441 -6.95 -20.50 -19.35
CA ILE A 441 -6.29 -20.37 -20.65
C ILE A 441 -5.05 -19.48 -20.54
N ILE A 442 -5.14 -18.37 -19.80
CA ILE A 442 -4.00 -17.46 -19.57
C ILE A 442 -2.87 -18.22 -18.88
N ARG A 443 -3.15 -18.92 -17.79
CA ARG A 443 -2.16 -19.74 -17.06
C ARG A 443 -1.50 -20.79 -17.95
N ALA A 444 -2.30 -21.48 -18.76
CA ALA A 444 -1.80 -22.54 -19.65
C ALA A 444 -0.89 -22.02 -20.78
N LEU A 445 -1.11 -20.78 -21.26
CA LEU A 445 -0.41 -20.23 -22.43
C LEU A 445 0.63 -19.15 -22.11
N LYS A 446 0.59 -18.57 -20.90
CA LYS A 446 1.53 -17.58 -20.37
C LYS A 446 1.90 -17.91 -18.91
N PRO A 447 2.63 -19.01 -18.67
CA PRO A 447 3.07 -19.35 -17.32
C PRO A 447 3.98 -18.24 -16.76
N GLY A 448 3.72 -17.80 -15.52
CA GLY A 448 4.50 -16.76 -14.84
C GLY A 448 4.04 -15.30 -15.04
N GLU A 449 3.15 -14.99 -16.00
CA GLU A 449 2.46 -13.67 -16.09
C GLU A 449 1.16 -13.66 -15.26
N GLU A 450 1.13 -14.43 -14.17
CA GLU A 450 -0.07 -14.70 -13.38
C GLU A 450 -0.54 -13.46 -12.60
N ALA A 451 -1.84 -13.17 -12.66
CA ALA A 451 -2.51 -12.71 -11.45
C ALA A 451 -2.72 -13.96 -10.60
N LEU A 452 -1.91 -14.09 -9.53
CA LEU A 452 -2.12 -15.11 -8.50
C LEU A 452 -3.58 -14.97 -8.04
N VAL A 453 -4.41 -15.99 -8.30
CA VAL A 453 -5.71 -16.07 -7.62
C VAL A 453 -5.36 -16.66 -6.28
N GLU A 454 -5.30 -15.80 -5.26
CA GLU A 454 -5.20 -16.28 -3.89
C GLU A 454 -6.42 -17.13 -3.58
N ASP A 455 -6.19 -18.24 -2.88
CA ASP A 455 -7.16 -18.73 -1.90
C ASP A 455 -7.22 -17.64 -0.83
N GLU A 456 -8.10 -16.64 -1.00
CA GLU A 456 -8.39 -15.71 0.08
C GLU A 456 -8.89 -16.56 1.27
N PRO A 457 -8.33 -16.40 2.48
CA PRO A 457 -8.89 -17.06 3.65
C PRO A 457 -10.37 -16.70 3.74
N GLU A 458 -11.24 -17.71 3.87
CA GLU A 458 -12.68 -17.50 4.06
C GLU A 458 -12.89 -16.58 5.25
N THR A 459 -13.17 -15.30 5.00
CA THR A 459 -13.61 -14.39 6.07
C THR A 459 -14.97 -14.90 6.52
N SER A 460 -15.01 -15.51 7.70
CA SER A 460 -16.25 -16.02 8.27
C SER A 460 -17.24 -14.85 8.49
N PRO A 461 -18.56 -15.06 8.28
CA PRO A 461 -19.57 -14.02 8.49
C PRO A 461 -19.65 -13.40 9.91
N GLY A 462 -18.81 -13.84 10.87
CA GLY A 462 -18.80 -13.38 12.26
C GLY A 462 -17.77 -12.29 12.61
N GLU A 463 -16.93 -11.82 11.67
CA GLU A 463 -15.78 -10.95 11.98
C GLU A 463 -16.00 -9.44 11.75
N TYR A 464 -17.20 -9.03 11.33
CA TYR A 464 -17.48 -7.61 11.08
C TYR A 464 -17.74 -6.83 12.37
N GLU A 465 -17.38 -5.55 12.38
CA GLU A 465 -17.69 -4.69 13.54
C GLU A 465 -19.21 -4.58 13.72
N PRO A 466 -19.68 -4.48 14.99
CA PRO A 466 -21.08 -4.19 15.26
C PRO A 466 -21.51 -2.89 14.57
N ILE A 467 -22.72 -2.91 14.01
CA ILE A 467 -23.29 -1.70 13.40
C ILE A 467 -23.52 -0.66 14.50
N PRO A 468 -23.00 0.58 14.35
CA PRO A 468 -23.23 1.66 15.32
C PRO A 468 -24.71 1.89 15.62
N LYS A 469 -25.02 2.14 16.89
CA LYS A 469 -26.38 2.53 17.31
C LYS A 469 -26.68 3.95 16.80
N GLY A 470 -27.94 4.21 16.44
CA GLY A 470 -28.41 5.54 16.04
C GLY A 470 -28.33 5.86 14.54
N ILE A 471 -27.93 4.90 13.69
CA ILE A 471 -28.01 5.08 12.23
C ILE A 471 -29.47 5.28 11.80
N PRO A 472 -29.81 6.36 11.08
CA PRO A 472 -31.19 6.62 10.66
C PRO A 472 -31.73 5.53 9.72
N LYS A 473 -32.92 5.02 10.06
CA LYS A 473 -33.68 4.12 9.18
C LYS A 473 -34.23 4.89 7.98
N GLN A 474 -33.94 4.40 6.78
CA GLN A 474 -34.38 4.98 5.52
C GLN A 474 -34.80 3.85 4.59
N LYS A 475 -36.01 3.93 4.03
CA LYS A 475 -36.45 2.98 3.01
C LYS A 475 -35.72 3.23 1.70
N GLN A 476 -35.43 2.14 0.98
CA GLN A 476 -34.94 2.20 -0.39
C GLN A 476 -36.00 2.90 -1.25
N ARG A 477 -35.56 3.85 -2.09
CA ARG A 477 -36.48 4.54 -2.98
C ARG A 477 -36.79 3.64 -4.18
N PRO A 478 -38.07 3.41 -4.53
CA PRO A 478 -38.40 2.65 -5.72
C PRO A 478 -37.91 3.41 -6.97
N LEU A 479 -37.41 2.66 -7.95
CA LEU A 479 -37.05 3.22 -9.24
C LEU A 479 -38.29 3.76 -9.96
N PRO A 480 -38.14 4.82 -10.80
CA PRO A 480 -39.21 5.24 -11.70
C PRO A 480 -39.70 4.04 -12.51
N HIS A 481 -41.02 3.87 -12.58
CA HIS A 481 -41.61 2.68 -13.18
C HIS A 481 -42.85 3.07 -13.97
N ARG A 482 -42.91 2.64 -15.24
CA ARG A 482 -44.05 2.91 -16.12
C ARG A 482 -45.31 2.26 -15.55
N THR A 483 -46.51 2.70 -15.92
CA THR A 483 -47.75 2.04 -15.48
C THR A 483 -48.06 0.80 -16.33
N ALA A 484 -48.85 -0.15 -15.82
CA ALA A 484 -49.20 -1.35 -16.59
C ALA A 484 -49.91 -1.01 -17.92
N SER A 485 -50.77 0.02 -17.94
CA SER A 485 -51.49 0.47 -19.14
C SER A 485 -50.58 1.09 -20.20
N GLU A 486 -49.42 1.64 -19.83
CA GLU A 486 -48.40 2.11 -20.76
C GLU A 486 -47.57 0.93 -21.28
N ARG A 487 -47.07 0.07 -20.38
CA ARG A 487 -46.13 -0.99 -20.71
C ARG A 487 -46.66 -2.08 -21.65
N ILE A 488 -47.97 -2.28 -21.72
CA ILE A 488 -48.58 -3.26 -22.63
C ILE A 488 -48.61 -2.80 -24.09
N LYS A 489 -48.35 -1.51 -24.35
CA LYS A 489 -48.47 -0.90 -25.69
C LYS A 489 -47.20 -0.97 -26.52
N ASP A 490 -46.05 -1.16 -25.88
CA ASP A 490 -44.74 -1.11 -26.52
C ASP A 490 -43.72 -1.99 -25.78
N ASN A 491 -42.46 -1.96 -26.26
CA ASN A 491 -41.34 -2.65 -25.64
C ASN A 491 -40.31 -1.65 -25.06
N ASP A 492 -40.72 -0.43 -24.73
CA ASP A 492 -39.82 0.55 -24.13
C ASP A 492 -39.48 0.15 -22.69
N GLU A 493 -38.31 0.59 -22.23
CA GLU A 493 -37.76 0.23 -20.94
C GLU A 493 -38.74 0.49 -19.78
N VAL A 494 -39.02 -0.52 -18.97
CA VAL A 494 -40.06 -0.47 -17.93
C VAL A 494 -39.62 0.30 -16.69
N MET A 495 -38.39 0.06 -16.23
CA MET A 495 -37.79 0.71 -15.08
C MET A 495 -36.85 1.81 -15.55
N GLY A 496 -36.96 3.01 -15.01
CA GLY A 496 -36.03 4.13 -15.22
C GLY A 496 -34.83 4.09 -14.26
N PRO A 497 -33.77 4.88 -14.52
CA PRO A 497 -32.63 5.02 -13.61
C PRO A 497 -32.96 5.96 -12.44
N PHE A 498 -32.10 5.97 -11.41
CA PHE A 498 -32.10 7.05 -10.42
C PHE A 498 -31.73 8.40 -11.05
N SER A 499 -32.30 9.48 -10.54
CA SER A 499 -31.72 10.81 -10.75
C SER A 499 -30.40 10.96 -9.98
N PHE A 500 -29.59 11.97 -10.33
CA PHE A 500 -28.33 12.27 -9.63
C PHE A 500 -28.52 12.38 -8.11
N LYS A 501 -29.54 13.14 -7.67
CA LYS A 501 -29.80 13.36 -6.23
C LYS A 501 -30.21 12.07 -5.52
N GLU A 502 -30.96 11.21 -6.20
CA GLU A 502 -31.39 9.93 -5.65
C GLU A 502 -30.23 8.95 -5.55
N ALA A 503 -29.37 8.88 -6.57
CA ALA A 503 -28.19 8.02 -6.56
C ALA A 503 -27.21 8.40 -5.44
N LEU A 504 -26.94 9.69 -5.23
CA LEU A 504 -26.11 10.16 -4.11
C LEU A 504 -26.71 9.75 -2.77
N LYS A 505 -28.00 10.06 -2.57
CA LYS A 505 -28.70 9.76 -1.31
C LYS A 505 -28.71 8.26 -1.01
N GLU A 506 -28.96 7.43 -2.02
CA GLU A 506 -28.95 5.97 -1.88
C GLU A 506 -27.54 5.43 -1.59
N ALA A 507 -26.52 5.94 -2.29
CA ALA A 507 -25.13 5.55 -2.06
C ALA A 507 -24.62 5.93 -0.67
N SER A 508 -25.03 7.10 -0.14
CA SER A 508 -24.70 7.56 1.21
C SER A 508 -25.30 6.71 2.33
N ARG A 509 -26.21 5.76 2.03
CA ARG A 509 -26.71 4.78 3.02
C ARG A 509 -25.70 3.66 3.29
N CYS A 510 -24.66 3.50 2.48
CA CYS A 510 -23.70 2.40 2.61
C CYS A 510 -22.95 2.42 3.95
N LEU A 511 -22.86 1.27 4.62
CA LEU A 511 -22.20 1.12 5.92
C LEU A 511 -20.66 1.00 5.85
N GLN A 512 -20.08 0.87 4.65
CA GLN A 512 -18.63 0.68 4.45
C GLN A 512 -18.04 -0.50 5.24
N CYS A 513 -18.73 -1.65 5.20
CA CYS A 513 -18.44 -2.83 6.04
C CYS A 513 -17.00 -3.38 5.92
N GLY A 514 -16.35 -3.21 4.77
CA GLY A 514 -14.97 -3.64 4.52
C GLY A 514 -13.88 -2.68 5.02
N VAL A 515 -14.24 -1.61 5.74
CA VAL A 515 -13.33 -0.53 6.16
C VAL A 515 -12.72 0.18 4.94
N CYS A 516 -11.67 -0.35 4.32
CA CYS A 516 -11.23 0.10 3.00
C CYS A 516 -12.22 -0.33 1.93
N SER A 517 -12.75 0.63 1.16
CA SER A 517 -13.64 0.33 0.02
C SER A 517 -12.90 -0.13 -1.23
N GLU A 518 -11.57 -0.15 -1.24
CA GLU A 518 -10.74 -0.44 -2.41
C GLU A 518 -11.16 0.32 -3.69
N CYS A 519 -11.55 1.59 -3.53
CA CYS A 519 -11.87 2.48 -4.64
C CYS A 519 -10.65 2.96 -5.47
N LEU A 520 -9.44 2.51 -5.09
CA LEU A 520 -8.16 2.76 -5.75
C LEU A 520 -7.69 4.23 -5.81
N ARG A 521 -8.40 5.16 -5.16
CA ARG A 521 -8.09 6.60 -5.23
C ARG A 521 -6.79 6.96 -4.53
N CYS A 522 -6.45 6.27 -3.45
CA CYS A 522 -5.16 6.39 -2.79
C CYS A 522 -4.00 5.94 -3.68
N GLN A 523 -4.18 4.88 -4.48
CA GLN A 523 -3.18 4.42 -5.45
C GLN A 523 -3.00 5.42 -6.59
N VAL A 524 -4.09 5.94 -7.16
CA VAL A 524 -4.01 6.98 -8.21
C VAL A 524 -3.36 8.27 -7.69
N ALA A 525 -3.65 8.67 -6.45
CA ALA A 525 -3.02 9.82 -5.82
C ALA A 525 -1.54 9.61 -5.46
N CYS A 526 -1.06 8.36 -5.47
CA CYS A 526 0.30 8.01 -5.09
C CYS A 526 1.22 7.97 -6.33
N GLU A 527 1.68 9.14 -6.76
CA GLU A 527 2.61 9.31 -7.89
C GLU A 527 3.95 8.57 -7.71
N LEU A 528 4.30 8.20 -6.47
CA LEU A 528 5.51 7.44 -6.13
C LEU A 528 5.33 5.92 -6.24
N GLY A 529 4.12 5.42 -6.52
CA GLY A 529 3.85 3.98 -6.58
C GLY A 529 4.03 3.25 -5.24
N ALA A 530 4.01 3.99 -4.12
CA ALA A 530 4.13 3.40 -2.79
C ALA A 530 2.88 2.62 -2.36
N ILE A 531 1.71 2.94 -2.93
CA ILE A 531 0.44 2.28 -2.63
C ILE A 531 0.06 1.37 -3.79
N GLY A 532 -0.24 0.10 -3.48
CA GLY A 532 -0.89 -0.80 -4.41
C GLY A 532 -1.99 -1.62 -3.75
N HIS A 533 -2.91 -2.08 -4.59
CA HIS A 533 -4.04 -2.92 -4.20
C HIS A 533 -3.97 -4.34 -4.79
N ASP A 534 -2.92 -4.63 -5.55
CA ASP A 534 -2.77 -5.76 -6.46
C ASP A 534 -1.66 -6.75 -6.08
N ARG A 535 -0.89 -6.48 -5.02
CA ARG A 535 0.15 -7.39 -4.53
C ARG A 535 -0.33 -8.15 -3.30
N ASN A 536 0.06 -9.41 -3.30
CA ASN A 536 -0.08 -10.34 -2.19
C ASN A 536 0.75 -9.87 -1.00
N SER A 537 0.42 -10.40 0.18
CA SER A 537 1.21 -10.18 1.40
C SER A 537 2.66 -10.63 1.17
N THR A 538 3.60 -9.69 1.29
CA THR A 538 5.03 -10.02 1.38
C THR A 538 5.40 -10.09 2.86
N LEU A 539 5.92 -11.25 3.28
CA LEU A 539 6.52 -11.36 4.59
C LEU A 539 7.95 -10.81 4.50
N ASP A 540 8.12 -9.54 4.85
CA ASP A 540 9.45 -8.94 4.94
C ASP A 540 10.09 -9.35 6.27
N ALA A 541 11.01 -10.31 6.21
CA ALA A 541 11.84 -10.68 7.35
C ALA A 541 13.03 -9.72 7.43
N LEU A 542 13.00 -8.80 8.39
CA LEU A 542 14.18 -8.02 8.75
C LEU A 542 15.05 -8.85 9.69
N TYR A 543 16.27 -9.15 9.25
CA TYR A 543 17.25 -9.87 10.05
C TYR A 543 18.07 -8.86 10.85
N PHE A 544 17.88 -8.87 12.16
CA PHE A 544 18.72 -8.13 13.09
C PHE A 544 19.62 -9.11 13.84
N ASP A 545 20.90 -8.77 13.99
CA ASP A 545 21.83 -9.57 14.80
C ASP A 545 21.41 -9.59 16.28
N ARG A 546 20.88 -8.46 16.76
CA ARG A 546 20.33 -8.26 18.10
C ARG A 546 19.08 -7.39 18.01
N ILE A 547 18.08 -7.67 18.85
CA ILE A 547 16.85 -6.88 18.99
C ILE A 547 16.76 -6.40 20.44
N LEU A 548 16.67 -5.09 20.63
CA LEU A 548 16.46 -4.48 21.95
C LEU A 548 14.96 -4.29 22.19
N VAL A 549 14.46 -4.84 23.29
CA VAL A 549 13.04 -4.73 23.67
C VAL A 549 12.91 -3.79 24.86
N ALA A 550 12.35 -2.60 24.60
CA ALA A 550 12.13 -1.58 25.63
C ALA A 550 10.88 -1.85 26.49
N ASP A 551 9.83 -2.42 25.90
CA ASP A 551 8.60 -2.83 26.60
C ASP A 551 8.14 -4.21 26.09
N GLY A 552 8.21 -5.21 26.97
CA GLY A 552 7.84 -6.60 26.65
C GLY A 552 6.34 -6.82 26.51
N ALA A 553 5.49 -5.89 26.97
CA ALA A 553 4.03 -6.05 26.90
C ALA A 553 3.45 -5.95 25.48
N GLN A 554 4.24 -5.48 24.51
CA GLN A 554 3.81 -5.24 23.12
C GLN A 554 4.32 -6.30 22.11
N ILE A 555 4.99 -7.36 22.58
CA ILE A 555 5.59 -8.37 21.70
C ILE A 555 5.00 -9.75 22.01
N ASP A 556 4.36 -10.37 21.02
CA ASP A 556 3.76 -11.71 21.09
C ASP A 556 4.78 -12.88 21.10
N ALA A 557 6.07 -12.59 21.31
CA ALA A 557 7.17 -13.56 21.18
C ALA A 557 7.66 -14.08 22.54
N LYS A 558 8.03 -15.37 22.59
CA LYS A 558 8.70 -15.97 23.76
C LYS A 558 10.16 -15.48 23.83
N PRO A 559 10.61 -14.87 24.95
CA PRO A 559 11.90 -14.18 25.06
C PRO A 559 13.11 -15.10 25.29
N GLU A 560 13.13 -16.30 24.72
CA GLU A 560 14.19 -17.30 24.99
C GLU A 560 15.41 -17.19 24.05
N SER A 561 15.39 -16.29 23.07
CA SER A 561 16.51 -16.11 22.14
C SER A 561 17.61 -15.22 22.76
N PRO A 562 18.90 -15.63 22.73
CA PRO A 562 20.00 -14.79 23.18
C PRO A 562 20.16 -13.53 22.31
N ARG A 563 19.54 -13.47 21.13
CA ARG A 563 19.51 -12.29 20.25
C ARG A 563 18.52 -11.23 20.70
N LEU A 564 17.57 -11.59 21.56
CA LEU A 564 16.57 -10.68 22.11
C LEU A 564 17.06 -10.19 23.47
N ILE A 565 17.33 -8.90 23.58
CA ILE A 565 17.85 -8.28 24.80
C ILE A 565 16.78 -7.34 25.33
N SER A 566 16.14 -7.79 26.40
CA SER A 566 15.17 -6.96 27.11
C SER A 566 15.91 -5.91 27.93
N MET A 567 15.46 -4.67 27.84
CA MET A 567 15.95 -3.62 28.73
C MET A 567 15.69 -4.04 30.19
N PRO A 568 16.65 -3.84 31.11
CA PRO A 568 16.43 -4.21 32.49
C PRO A 568 15.22 -3.45 33.07
N ASN A 569 14.33 -4.15 33.77
CA ASN A 569 13.13 -3.54 34.36
C ASN A 569 13.48 -2.88 35.71
N PHE A 570 13.45 -1.55 35.74
CA PHE A 570 13.74 -0.76 36.95
C PHE A 570 12.47 -0.36 37.75
N GLY A 571 11.31 -0.91 37.42
CA GLY A 571 10.02 -0.69 38.09
C GLY A 571 9.21 0.51 37.56
N LYS A 572 7.94 0.63 38.01
CA LYS A 572 6.92 1.61 37.54
C LYS A 572 7.19 3.09 37.87
N THR A 573 8.32 3.41 38.52
CA THR A 573 8.73 4.79 38.90
C THR A 573 10.15 5.09 38.43
N ALA A 574 10.43 4.79 37.16
CA ALA A 574 11.72 5.12 36.55
C ALA A 574 11.79 6.64 36.27
N SER A 575 12.81 7.32 36.80
CA SER A 575 13.21 8.65 36.33
C SER A 575 13.83 8.52 34.93
N TRP A 576 13.85 9.60 34.15
CA TRP A 576 14.51 9.63 32.82
C TRP A 576 15.95 9.08 32.86
N ALA A 577 16.70 9.38 33.92
CA ALA A 577 18.05 8.85 34.14
C ALA A 577 18.11 7.32 34.25
N LYS A 578 17.09 6.67 34.85
CA LYS A 578 16.99 5.20 34.92
C LYS A 578 16.77 4.59 33.55
N ALA A 579 15.87 5.18 32.76
CA ALA A 579 15.56 4.70 31.41
C ALA A 579 16.78 4.86 30.47
N MET A 580 17.51 5.97 30.57
CA MET A 580 18.74 6.19 29.81
C MET A 580 19.84 5.18 30.19
N LEU A 581 20.03 4.93 31.49
CA LEU A 581 20.98 3.93 31.97
C LEU A 581 20.59 2.52 31.48
N ALA A 582 19.31 2.16 31.56
CA ALA A 582 18.77 0.90 31.05
C ALA A 582 19.13 0.69 29.57
N GLY A 583 18.95 1.75 28.77
CA GLY A 583 19.25 1.74 27.34
C GLY A 583 20.74 1.54 27.07
N ARG A 584 21.61 2.26 27.79
CA ARG A 584 23.07 2.10 27.68
C ARG A 584 23.55 0.70 28.07
N VAL A 585 22.96 0.11 29.12
CA VAL A 585 23.26 -1.29 29.52
C VAL A 585 22.85 -2.26 28.42
N ALA A 586 21.61 -2.17 27.93
CA ALA A 586 21.11 -3.05 26.88
C ALA A 586 21.92 -2.91 25.57
N ALA A 587 22.35 -1.69 25.23
CA ALA A 587 23.24 -1.44 24.11
C ALA A 587 24.61 -2.10 24.30
N MET A 588 25.21 -2.00 25.50
CA MET A 588 26.47 -2.69 25.81
C MET A 588 26.30 -4.21 25.74
N ASP A 589 25.21 -4.77 26.26
CA ASP A 589 24.95 -6.21 26.19
C ASP A 589 24.74 -6.69 24.73
N ALA A 590 24.13 -5.87 23.88
CA ALA A 590 23.99 -6.17 22.45
C ALA A 590 25.33 -6.22 21.73
N LEU A 591 26.21 -5.26 22.04
CA LEU A 591 27.57 -5.21 21.48
C LEU A 591 28.42 -6.37 22.03
N SER A 592 28.24 -6.72 23.30
CA SER A 592 29.00 -7.77 24.00
C SER A 592 28.87 -9.16 23.38
N GLY A 593 27.77 -9.43 22.70
CA GLY A 593 27.51 -10.70 22.02
C GLY A 593 27.80 -10.70 20.52
N ALA A 594 28.09 -9.57 19.90
CA ALA A 594 28.30 -9.48 18.45
C ALA A 594 29.76 -9.79 18.11
N ARG A 595 30.03 -10.83 17.28
CA ARG A 595 31.32 -10.92 16.59
C ARG A 595 31.44 -9.73 15.64
N GLU A 596 32.62 -9.11 15.59
CA GLU A 596 32.98 -7.97 14.75
C GLU A 596 31.97 -7.73 13.61
N ALA A 597 30.96 -6.89 13.85
CA ALA A 597 30.44 -6.11 12.76
C ALA A 597 31.57 -5.14 12.45
N ARG A 598 32.47 -5.54 11.54
CA ARG A 598 33.31 -4.57 10.86
C ARG A 598 32.33 -3.62 10.21
N VAL A 599 32.06 -2.49 10.85
CA VAL A 599 31.52 -1.33 10.16
C VAL A 599 32.53 -1.08 9.06
N GLN A 600 32.21 -1.55 7.86
CA GLN A 600 33.01 -1.31 6.70
C GLN A 600 32.98 0.20 6.57
N ALA A 601 34.09 0.86 6.89
CA ALA A 601 34.18 2.29 6.73
C ALA A 601 33.83 2.57 5.28
N VAL A 602 32.72 3.27 5.04
CA VAL A 602 32.33 3.59 3.68
C VAL A 602 33.43 4.50 3.13
N PRO A 603 34.14 4.06 2.08
CA PRO A 603 35.25 4.85 1.55
C PRO A 603 34.69 6.20 1.10
N ARG A 604 35.30 7.29 1.57
CA ARG A 604 34.82 8.62 1.18
C ARG A 604 35.02 8.81 -0.32
N ILE A 605 33.98 9.24 -1.02
CA ILE A 605 34.06 9.60 -2.44
C ILE A 605 34.65 11.01 -2.54
N ASP A 606 35.85 11.11 -3.08
CA ASP A 606 36.49 12.39 -3.42
C ASP A 606 35.93 12.89 -4.76
N LEU A 607 35.22 14.02 -4.74
CA LEU A 607 34.68 14.67 -5.94
C LEU A 607 35.74 15.49 -6.71
N GLY A 608 36.98 15.54 -6.22
CA GLY A 608 38.15 16.13 -6.86
C GLY A 608 38.35 17.61 -6.53
N ASN A 609 39.58 18.09 -6.67
CA ASN A 609 39.99 19.48 -6.38
C ASN A 609 40.06 20.32 -7.67
N GLY A 610 39.52 21.54 -7.65
CA GLY A 610 39.48 22.46 -8.82
C GLY A 610 38.41 23.56 -8.69
N GLU A 611 38.27 24.42 -9.71
CA GLU A 611 37.20 25.44 -9.76
C GLU A 611 35.81 24.82 -9.54
N MET A 612 34.98 25.47 -8.72
CA MET A 612 33.68 24.95 -8.32
C MET A 612 32.75 24.75 -9.53
N ARG A 613 32.24 23.52 -9.67
CA ARG A 613 31.21 23.07 -10.60
C ARG A 613 30.11 22.39 -9.80
N ALA A 614 29.20 23.19 -9.26
CA ALA A 614 28.12 22.75 -8.39
C ALA A 614 26.86 22.32 -9.17
N GLY A 615 26.21 21.25 -8.73
CA GLY A 615 24.83 20.95 -9.09
C GLY A 615 23.86 21.45 -8.04
N VAL A 616 22.80 22.14 -8.44
CA VAL A 616 21.73 22.60 -7.54
C VAL A 616 20.49 21.74 -7.73
N PHE A 617 20.11 21.01 -6.69
CA PHE A 617 18.96 20.11 -6.68
C PHE A 617 17.87 20.66 -5.77
N ILE A 618 16.74 21.06 -6.33
CA ILE A 618 15.64 21.70 -5.61
C ILE A 618 14.54 20.67 -5.38
N CYS A 619 14.27 20.33 -4.13
CA CYS A 619 13.23 19.37 -3.75
C CYS A 619 11.87 20.07 -3.67
N SER A 620 10.91 19.65 -4.48
CA SER A 620 9.52 20.12 -4.43
C SER A 620 8.69 19.53 -3.29
N CYS A 621 9.29 18.66 -2.45
CA CYS A 621 8.62 17.98 -1.34
C CYS A 621 7.29 17.30 -1.76
N ASN A 622 7.35 16.47 -2.79
CA ASN A 622 6.21 15.78 -3.42
C ASN A 622 5.25 16.72 -4.15
N GLY A 623 5.77 17.81 -4.69
CA GLY A 623 5.00 18.86 -5.35
C GLY A 623 4.34 19.87 -4.40
N THR A 624 4.34 19.62 -3.08
CA THR A 624 3.75 20.54 -2.09
C THR A 624 4.40 21.92 -2.10
N LEU A 625 5.69 22.01 -2.47
CA LEU A 625 6.41 23.28 -2.54
C LEU A 625 6.47 23.87 -3.95
N ASN A 626 5.86 23.20 -4.94
CA ASN A 626 5.90 23.61 -6.34
C ASN A 626 4.49 23.80 -6.92
N GLU A 627 3.58 24.37 -6.12
CA GLU A 627 2.27 24.76 -6.61
C GLU A 627 2.44 25.82 -7.72
N GLU A 628 1.68 25.68 -8.80
CA GLU A 628 1.68 26.59 -9.97
C GLU A 628 3.03 26.77 -10.70
N GLY A 629 4.00 25.89 -10.46
CA GLY A 629 5.31 25.94 -11.13
C GLY A 629 6.23 27.05 -10.60
N LEU A 630 6.11 27.38 -9.32
CA LEU A 630 6.86 28.45 -8.67
C LEU A 630 8.38 28.18 -8.67
N LEU A 631 8.82 26.95 -8.40
CA LEU A 631 10.23 26.59 -8.32
C LEU A 631 10.92 26.63 -9.70
N GLU A 632 10.19 26.40 -10.79
CA GLU A 632 10.70 26.47 -12.16
C GLU A 632 11.26 27.87 -12.47
N GLN A 633 10.73 28.91 -11.82
CA GLN A 633 11.18 30.28 -11.99
C GLN A 633 12.62 30.49 -11.47
N MET A 634 13.12 29.65 -10.55
CA MET A 634 14.49 29.73 -10.02
C MET A 634 15.54 29.16 -10.96
N ILE A 635 15.15 28.27 -11.89
CA ILE A 635 16.09 27.52 -12.73
C ILE A 635 16.94 28.48 -13.57
N GLY A 636 16.30 29.44 -14.23
CA GLY A 636 16.98 30.41 -15.11
C GLY A 636 18.02 31.24 -14.37
N PRO A 637 17.64 31.95 -13.28
CA PRO A 637 18.58 32.70 -12.44
C PRO A 637 19.71 31.84 -11.85
N LEU A 638 19.42 30.66 -11.29
CA LEU A 638 20.44 29.80 -10.68
C LEU A 638 21.47 29.28 -11.69
N LYS A 639 21.04 28.97 -12.94
CA LYS A 639 21.96 28.57 -14.01
C LYS A 639 22.94 29.68 -14.43
N LYS A 640 22.62 30.95 -14.14
CA LYS A 640 23.51 32.08 -14.41
C LYS A 640 24.48 32.36 -13.26
N THR A 641 24.30 31.73 -12.10
CA THR A 641 25.19 31.90 -10.95
C THR A 641 26.57 31.29 -11.25
N PRO A 642 27.68 32.02 -11.04
CA PRO A 642 29.03 31.51 -11.28
C PRO A 642 29.30 30.20 -10.52
N GLY A 643 29.90 29.23 -11.21
CA GLY A 643 30.23 27.91 -10.65
C GLY A 643 29.07 26.92 -10.59
N VAL A 644 27.84 27.29 -11.00
CA VAL A 644 26.72 26.34 -11.13
C VAL A 644 26.74 25.70 -12.53
N ALA A 645 26.86 24.36 -12.57
CA ALA A 645 26.91 23.59 -13.81
C ALA A 645 25.60 22.84 -14.12
N HIS A 646 24.74 22.62 -13.12
CA HIS A 646 23.46 21.91 -13.27
C HIS A 646 22.43 22.47 -12.29
N VAL A 647 21.18 22.56 -12.72
CA VAL A 647 20.04 22.93 -11.86
C VAL A 647 18.85 22.04 -12.21
N GLU A 648 18.26 21.40 -11.21
CA GLU A 648 17.19 20.43 -11.39
C GLU A 648 16.19 20.45 -10.25
N ILE A 649 14.90 20.32 -10.59
CA ILE A 649 13.82 20.15 -9.61
C ILE A 649 13.53 18.67 -9.47
N LEU A 650 13.56 18.17 -8.24
CA LEU A 650 13.25 16.80 -7.87
C LEU A 650 11.87 16.73 -7.22
N LEU A 651 11.13 15.65 -7.47
CA LEU A 651 9.86 15.42 -6.80
C LEU A 651 10.07 15.28 -5.28
N SER A 652 11.00 14.43 -4.86
CA SER A 652 11.37 14.28 -3.45
C SER A 652 12.77 13.72 -3.30
N ALA A 653 13.71 14.50 -2.76
CA ALA A 653 15.11 14.11 -2.63
C ALA A 653 15.31 12.89 -1.72
N CYS A 654 14.45 12.66 -0.73
CA CYS A 654 14.52 11.51 0.16
C CYS A 654 14.04 10.20 -0.46
N HIS A 655 13.51 10.23 -1.69
CA HIS A 655 13.04 9.04 -2.40
C HIS A 655 14.22 8.23 -3.00
N PRO A 656 14.23 6.88 -2.88
CA PRO A 656 15.33 6.04 -3.37
C PRO A 656 15.67 6.16 -4.86
N GLU A 657 14.73 6.53 -5.71
CA GLU A 657 15.04 6.77 -7.14
C GLU A 657 15.59 8.17 -7.38
N ARG A 658 15.09 9.17 -6.64
CA ARG A 658 15.48 10.57 -6.82
C ARG A 658 16.83 10.89 -6.20
N GLY A 659 17.20 10.21 -5.12
CA GLY A 659 18.57 10.25 -4.64
C GLY A 659 19.55 9.62 -5.63
N ARG A 660 19.15 8.58 -6.39
CA ARG A 660 19.99 7.98 -7.43
C ARG A 660 20.16 8.94 -8.61
N GLN A 661 19.10 9.67 -8.96
CA GLN A 661 19.14 10.74 -9.96
C GLN A 661 20.14 11.86 -9.59
N ILE A 662 20.27 12.22 -8.30
CA ILE A 662 21.31 13.17 -7.85
C ILE A 662 22.71 12.61 -8.11
N GLU A 663 22.94 11.33 -7.77
CA GLU A 663 24.23 10.65 -7.97
C GLU A 663 24.60 10.55 -9.45
N GLU A 664 23.66 10.14 -10.30
CA GLU A 664 23.81 10.08 -11.76
C GLU A 664 24.16 11.46 -12.31
N ALA A 665 23.47 12.51 -11.87
CA ALA A 665 23.78 13.88 -12.29
C ALA A 665 25.18 14.33 -11.85
N ILE A 666 25.62 14.00 -10.63
CA ILE A 666 26.98 14.27 -10.15
C ILE A 666 28.03 13.60 -11.05
N ALA A 667 27.84 12.31 -11.33
CA ALA A 667 28.77 11.53 -12.15
C ALA A 667 28.79 12.00 -13.62
N GLU A 668 27.62 12.10 -14.26
CA GLU A 668 27.50 12.43 -15.69
C GLU A 668 27.97 13.85 -16.01
N ARG A 669 27.67 14.82 -15.12
CA ARG A 669 28.02 16.23 -15.32
C ARG A 669 29.39 16.59 -14.76
N LYS A 670 30.08 15.62 -14.13
CA LYS A 670 31.38 15.78 -13.46
C LYS A 670 31.32 16.95 -12.46
N LEU A 671 30.33 16.91 -11.58
CA LEU A 671 30.16 17.91 -10.53
C LEU A 671 31.17 17.65 -9.43
N ASN A 672 31.78 18.73 -8.93
CA ASN A 672 32.68 18.67 -7.78
C ASN A 672 32.06 19.35 -6.54
N GLY A 673 30.79 19.74 -6.60
CA GLY A 673 30.00 20.11 -5.44
C GLY A 673 28.52 19.90 -5.72
N ALA A 674 27.71 19.73 -4.68
CA ALA A 674 26.27 19.72 -4.86
C ALA A 674 25.55 20.46 -3.74
N LEU A 675 24.56 21.28 -4.11
CA LEU A 675 23.64 21.92 -3.20
C LEU A 675 22.28 21.24 -3.32
N ILE A 676 21.73 20.78 -2.21
CA ILE A 676 20.40 20.18 -2.15
C ILE A 676 19.49 21.10 -1.32
N ALA A 677 18.63 21.83 -2.01
CA ALA A 677 17.61 22.67 -1.41
C ALA A 677 16.40 21.78 -1.07
N SER A 678 16.24 21.41 0.20
CA SER A 678 15.23 20.44 0.65
C SER A 678 14.68 20.80 2.04
N CYS A 679 14.06 19.85 2.75
CA CYS A 679 13.67 20.02 4.15
C CYS A 679 14.80 19.68 5.13
N THR A 680 15.95 19.20 4.64
CA THR A 680 17.12 18.89 5.48
C THR A 680 17.97 20.15 5.66
N CYS A 681 18.20 20.55 6.91
CA CYS A 681 18.84 21.83 7.25
C CYS A 681 20.34 21.78 7.55
N CYS A 682 20.95 20.60 7.71
CA CYS A 682 22.37 20.51 8.06
C CYS A 682 23.03 19.26 7.50
N HIS A 683 24.34 19.32 7.31
CA HIS A 683 25.20 18.22 6.85
C HIS A 683 25.66 17.28 7.98
N LEU A 684 25.24 17.56 9.22
CA LEU A 684 25.68 16.83 10.40
C LEU A 684 25.05 15.43 10.43
N ASP A 685 25.88 14.39 10.58
CA ASP A 685 25.46 12.99 10.69
C ASP A 685 24.99 12.65 12.12
N PHE A 686 24.14 13.51 12.68
CA PHE A 686 23.38 13.25 13.89
C PHE A 686 21.89 13.53 13.69
N VAL A 687 21.07 12.85 14.47
CA VAL A 687 19.62 13.01 14.52
C VAL A 687 19.32 13.98 15.66
N CYS A 688 18.97 15.23 15.35
CA CYS A 688 18.44 16.17 16.35
C CYS A 688 16.94 15.94 16.54
N GLU A 689 16.34 16.60 17.52
CA GLU A 689 14.88 16.58 17.74
C GLU A 689 14.08 17.09 16.53
N SER A 690 14.70 17.88 15.65
CA SER A 690 14.08 18.35 14.40
C SER A 690 14.27 17.37 13.22
N CYS A 691 15.01 16.27 13.36
CA CYS A 691 15.23 15.33 12.25
C CYS A 691 14.03 14.39 12.06
N SER A 692 13.26 14.59 10.99
CA SER A 692 12.26 13.61 10.54
C SER A 692 12.92 12.44 9.80
N ASP A 693 12.22 11.31 9.70
CA ASP A 693 12.68 10.13 8.93
C ASP A 693 13.07 10.49 7.48
N GLN A 694 12.32 11.38 6.84
CA GLN A 694 12.64 11.92 5.51
C GLN A 694 14.03 12.59 5.47
N ARG A 695 14.37 13.39 6.50
CA ARG A 695 15.67 14.06 6.61
C ARG A 695 16.80 13.05 6.82
N ILE A 696 16.53 11.98 7.59
CA ILE A 696 17.49 10.91 7.86
C ILE A 696 17.78 10.10 6.59
N ARG A 697 16.76 9.73 5.80
CA ARG A 697 16.95 8.93 4.57
C ARG A 697 17.88 9.60 3.55
N LEU A 698 17.70 10.90 3.33
CA LEU A 698 18.57 11.66 2.42
C LEU A 698 20.02 11.68 2.91
N LYS A 699 20.23 11.99 4.20
CA LYS A 699 21.58 11.97 4.81
C LYS A 699 22.22 10.60 4.79
N HIS A 700 21.45 9.56 5.13
CA HIS A 700 21.91 8.18 5.13
C HIS A 700 22.45 7.79 3.76
N ARG A 701 21.72 8.12 2.69
CA ARG A 701 22.20 7.85 1.34
C ARG A 701 23.47 8.61 1.00
N LEU A 702 23.45 9.93 1.14
CA LEU A 702 24.56 10.77 0.67
C LEU A 702 25.84 10.51 1.47
N PHE A 703 25.74 10.46 2.79
CA PHE A 703 26.91 10.45 3.68
C PHE A 703 27.28 9.06 4.19
N ARG A 704 26.33 8.11 4.25
CA ARG A 704 26.60 6.75 4.76
C ARG A 704 26.66 5.69 3.68
N GLU A 705 25.66 5.56 2.81
CA GLU A 705 25.67 4.51 1.77
C GLU A 705 26.73 4.80 0.70
N GLN A 706 26.77 6.05 0.21
CA GLN A 706 27.71 6.46 -0.84
C GLN A 706 29.04 6.96 -0.29
N GLY A 707 29.03 7.61 0.89
CA GLY A 707 30.24 8.15 1.52
C GLY A 707 30.72 9.48 0.94
N TYR A 708 29.85 10.33 0.38
CA TYR A 708 30.26 11.67 -0.01
C TYR A 708 30.75 12.47 1.21
N ASP A 709 31.75 13.34 1.01
CA ASP A 709 32.23 14.22 2.07
C ASP A 709 31.24 15.38 2.28
N PRO A 710 30.73 15.61 3.50
CA PRO A 710 29.87 16.75 3.82
C PRO A 710 30.38 18.11 3.33
N LYS A 711 31.71 18.32 3.24
CA LYS A 711 32.29 19.58 2.77
C LYS A 711 31.99 19.89 1.29
N ASP A 712 31.74 18.86 0.48
CA ASP A 712 31.44 18.99 -0.94
C ASP A 712 29.92 19.12 -1.19
N MET A 713 29.13 19.15 -0.11
CA MET A 713 27.66 19.13 -0.13
C MET A 713 27.06 20.26 0.72
N ALA A 714 26.20 21.10 0.13
CA ALA A 714 25.42 22.09 0.85
C ALA A 714 23.97 21.62 0.99
N LEU A 715 23.44 21.58 2.21
CA LEU A 715 22.03 21.26 2.47
C LEU A 715 21.30 22.51 2.96
N ILE A 716 20.37 23.02 2.16
CA ILE A 716 19.62 24.25 2.47
C ILE A 716 18.17 23.90 2.76
N ASN A 717 17.67 24.34 3.91
CA ASN A 717 16.27 24.18 4.24
C ASN A 717 15.42 25.26 3.57
N ILE A 718 14.79 24.92 2.43
CA ILE A 718 13.84 25.82 1.76
C ILE A 718 12.38 25.56 2.16
N LYS A 719 12.10 24.43 2.83
CA LYS A 719 10.74 24.07 3.24
C LYS A 719 10.29 24.87 4.45
N GLU A 720 10.88 24.61 5.62
CA GLU A 720 10.43 25.19 6.88
C GLU A 720 10.94 26.61 7.12
N THR A 721 12.04 27.01 6.45
CA THR A 721 12.63 28.34 6.64
C THR A 721 12.16 29.36 5.60
N CYS A 722 11.68 28.90 4.43
CA CYS A 722 11.38 29.79 3.31
C CYS A 722 9.96 29.64 2.79
N LEU A 723 9.57 28.47 2.28
CA LEU A 723 8.34 28.35 1.50
C LEU A 723 7.09 28.13 2.37
N LEU A 724 7.22 27.40 3.50
CA LEU A 724 6.08 27.15 4.39
C LEU A 724 5.68 28.38 5.23
N PRO A 725 6.61 29.16 5.83
CA PRO A 725 6.24 30.36 6.60
C PRO A 725 5.62 31.46 5.74
N PHE A 726 5.97 31.50 4.45
CA PHE A 726 5.50 32.51 3.49
C PHE A 726 4.42 31.95 2.54
N LYS A 727 3.62 30.98 2.99
CA LYS A 727 2.60 30.34 2.15
C LYS A 727 1.61 31.34 1.52
N ASP A 728 1.28 32.42 2.24
CA ASP A 728 0.38 33.48 1.76
C ASP A 728 1.09 34.55 0.90
N HIS A 729 2.44 34.52 0.87
CA HIS A 729 3.30 35.45 0.13
C HIS A 729 4.45 34.71 -0.59
N PRO A 730 4.13 33.82 -1.56
CA PRO A 730 5.11 32.89 -2.13
C PRO A 730 6.31 33.59 -2.79
N GLY A 731 6.14 34.78 -3.36
CA GLY A 731 7.26 35.56 -3.93
C GLY A 731 8.34 35.91 -2.91
N GLN A 732 7.96 36.32 -1.70
CA GLN A 732 8.94 36.63 -0.64
C GLN A 732 9.65 35.37 -0.15
N GLY A 733 8.91 34.25 0.00
CA GLY A 733 9.50 32.97 0.35
C GLY A 733 10.53 32.49 -0.70
N MET A 734 10.28 32.79 -1.98
CA MET A 734 11.19 32.47 -3.08
C MET A 734 12.45 33.32 -3.07
N ASP A 735 12.35 34.61 -2.77
CA ASP A 735 13.50 35.50 -2.65
C ASP A 735 14.43 35.03 -1.52
N VAL A 736 13.87 34.67 -0.36
CA VAL A 736 14.62 34.11 0.77
C VAL A 736 15.26 32.77 0.39
N ALA A 737 14.51 31.87 -0.26
CA ALA A 737 15.05 30.59 -0.72
C ALA A 737 16.21 30.79 -1.71
N PHE A 738 16.10 31.76 -2.62
CA PHE A 738 17.16 32.09 -3.58
C PHE A 738 18.41 32.62 -2.89
N GLY A 739 18.27 33.52 -1.90
CA GLY A 739 19.37 34.02 -1.09
C GLY A 739 20.11 32.91 -0.33
N LEU A 740 19.37 32.00 0.31
CA LEU A 740 19.97 30.87 1.03
C LEU A 740 20.68 29.88 0.09
N ILE A 741 20.13 29.63 -1.11
CA ILE A 741 20.80 28.80 -2.11
C ILE A 741 22.11 29.45 -2.58
N ARG A 742 22.13 30.76 -2.82
CA ARG A 742 23.35 31.49 -3.20
C ARG A 742 24.41 31.43 -2.09
N SER A 743 24.00 31.58 -0.84
CA SER A 743 24.87 31.42 0.33
C SER A 743 25.48 30.02 0.39
N GLY A 744 24.68 28.97 0.21
CA GLY A 744 25.16 27.58 0.21
C GLY A 744 26.16 27.30 -0.92
N LEU A 745 25.96 27.89 -2.10
CA LEU A 745 26.92 27.79 -3.22
C LEU A 745 28.25 28.47 -2.88
N TRP A 746 28.21 29.60 -2.18
CA TRP A 746 29.44 30.28 -1.76
C TRP A 746 30.20 29.47 -0.69
N GLN A 747 29.48 28.83 0.23
CA GLN A 747 30.06 27.95 1.25
C GLN A 747 30.85 26.78 0.64
N LEU A 748 30.32 26.14 -0.42
CA LEU A 748 31.01 25.08 -1.17
C LEU A 748 32.33 25.54 -1.80
N LYS A 749 32.42 26.82 -2.18
CA LYS A 749 33.64 27.41 -2.73
C LYS A 749 34.71 27.61 -1.64
N GLY A 750 34.32 28.12 -0.47
CA GLY A 750 35.25 28.42 0.64
C GLY A 750 35.92 27.18 1.25
N HIS A 751 35.19 26.07 1.40
CA HIS A 751 35.73 24.84 1.99
C HIS A 751 36.86 24.18 1.18
N ARG A 752 37.01 24.52 -0.10
CA ARG A 752 38.03 23.90 -0.99
C ARG A 752 39.43 24.51 -0.85
N GLU A 753 39.54 25.69 -0.26
CA GLU A 753 40.82 26.40 -0.10
C GLU A 753 41.58 25.99 1.17
N LEU A 754 40.90 25.34 2.13
CA LEU A 754 41.45 24.91 3.42
C LEU A 754 41.65 23.39 3.44
N SER A 755 42.89 22.93 3.39
CA SER A 755 43.23 21.50 3.40
C SER A 755 44.57 21.25 4.10
N LEU A 756 44.54 20.84 5.37
CA LEU A 756 45.67 20.17 6.02
C LEU A 756 45.22 18.89 6.75
N ARG A 757 46.10 17.87 6.61
CA ARG A 757 46.01 16.46 7.05
C ARG A 757 46.23 16.35 8.58
N LYS A 758 45.89 15.29 9.32
CA LYS A 758 46.35 13.87 9.28
C LYS A 758 45.57 13.07 10.36
N ALA A 759 45.37 11.76 10.16
CA ALA A 759 44.60 10.90 11.06
C ALA A 759 45.26 10.62 12.44
N ALA A 760 44.46 10.58 13.52
CA ALA A 760 44.93 10.25 14.87
C ALA A 760 44.99 8.73 15.19
N PRO A 761 45.92 8.28 16.07
CA PRO A 761 46.19 6.86 16.38
C PRO A 761 45.11 6.18 17.26
N LYS A 762 44.81 4.87 17.03
CA LYS A 762 43.73 4.02 17.62
C LYS A 762 43.67 3.98 19.18
N PRO A 763 42.50 3.84 19.83
CA PRO A 763 42.41 4.07 21.29
C PRO A 763 42.76 2.81 22.09
N HIS A 764 43.48 3.03 23.19
CA HIS A 764 43.65 2.14 24.35
C HIS A 764 42.64 2.57 25.44
N ALA A 765 41.97 1.66 26.16
CA ALA A 765 41.04 2.02 27.23
C ALA A 765 41.61 1.72 28.62
N LEU A 766 41.51 2.68 29.54
CA LEU A 766 41.95 2.53 30.93
C LEU A 766 40.78 2.62 31.91
N ILE A 767 40.70 1.64 32.80
CA ILE A 767 39.72 1.61 33.88
C ILE A 767 40.45 1.82 35.20
N LEU A 768 40.15 2.91 35.91
CA LEU A 768 40.74 3.25 37.20
C LEU A 768 39.86 2.68 38.33
N GLY A 769 40.25 1.52 38.86
CA GLY A 769 39.58 0.82 39.94
C GLY A 769 39.10 -0.57 39.54
N ALA A 770 39.67 -1.59 40.16
CA ALA A 770 39.27 -2.99 40.08
C ALA A 770 38.10 -3.25 41.04
N THR A 771 36.94 -2.64 40.75
CA THR A 771 35.66 -2.84 41.46
C THR A 771 34.72 -3.71 40.61
N GLU A 772 33.55 -4.08 41.13
CA GLU A 772 32.53 -4.79 40.34
C GLU A 772 32.12 -3.95 39.11
N ALA A 773 31.89 -2.65 39.29
CA ALA A 773 31.60 -1.73 38.20
C ALA A 773 32.78 -1.54 37.24
N GLY A 774 34.01 -1.37 37.75
CA GLY A 774 35.20 -1.25 36.91
C GLY A 774 35.45 -2.50 36.07
N THR A 775 35.25 -3.67 36.65
CA THR A 775 35.37 -4.97 35.98
C THR A 775 34.31 -5.13 34.89
N ALA A 776 33.05 -4.77 35.17
CA ALA A 776 31.97 -4.77 34.19
C ALA A 776 32.24 -3.82 33.01
N ALA A 777 32.76 -2.62 33.29
CA ALA A 777 33.17 -1.68 32.25
C ALA A 777 34.32 -2.23 31.39
N ALA A 778 35.33 -2.81 32.03
CA ALA A 778 36.48 -3.39 31.35
C ALA A 778 36.08 -4.56 30.45
N LYS A 779 35.21 -5.46 30.90
CA LYS A 779 34.68 -6.57 30.10
C LYS A 779 33.91 -6.08 28.87
N GLY A 780 33.01 -5.11 29.06
CA GLY A 780 32.25 -4.54 27.94
C GLY A 780 33.16 -3.88 26.88
N LEU A 781 34.13 -3.07 27.32
CA LEU A 781 35.07 -2.42 26.40
C LEU A 781 36.02 -3.41 25.74
N ARG A 782 36.49 -4.46 26.44
CA ARG A 782 37.46 -5.45 25.93
C ARG A 782 36.95 -6.23 24.72
N GLN A 783 35.63 -6.38 24.61
CA GLN A 783 35.00 -7.04 23.47
C GLN A 783 34.97 -6.16 22.21
N GLN A 784 35.14 -4.84 22.36
CA GLN A 784 35.08 -3.87 21.26
C GLN A 784 36.44 -3.22 20.96
N ILE A 785 37.35 -3.19 21.95
CA ILE A 785 38.65 -2.53 21.88
C ILE A 785 39.73 -3.55 22.18
N SER A 786 40.76 -3.61 21.33
CA SER A 786 41.82 -4.62 21.41
C SER A 786 42.74 -4.48 22.63
N SER A 787 42.77 -3.31 23.26
CA SER A 787 43.70 -2.98 24.33
C SER A 787 42.98 -2.24 25.45
N VAL A 788 42.73 -2.98 26.54
CA VAL A 788 42.02 -2.52 27.74
C VAL A 788 42.82 -2.92 28.96
N ALA A 789 43.10 -1.98 29.85
CA ALA A 789 43.78 -2.24 31.12
C ALA A 789 43.01 -1.68 32.31
N VAL A 790 43.08 -2.39 33.43
CA VAL A 790 42.56 -1.95 34.73
C VAL A 790 43.74 -1.52 35.59
N VAL A 791 43.63 -0.35 36.20
CA VAL A 791 44.64 0.21 37.10
C VAL A 791 44.03 0.36 38.50
N ASP A 792 44.70 -0.15 39.53
CA ASP A 792 44.27 0.04 40.92
C ASP A 792 45.47 0.30 41.84
N ASP A 793 45.24 1.09 42.89
CA ASP A 793 46.22 1.43 43.91
C ASP A 793 46.15 0.50 45.13
N GLN A 794 45.13 -0.35 45.21
CA GLN A 794 44.91 -1.33 46.27
C GLN A 794 45.09 -2.77 45.76
N LYS A 795 45.35 -3.72 46.66
CA LYS A 795 45.37 -5.15 46.32
C LYS A 795 43.97 -5.59 45.86
N VAL A 796 43.91 -6.27 44.72
CA VAL A 796 42.65 -6.73 44.10
C VAL A 796 42.19 -8.07 44.68
N GLU A 797 40.89 -8.25 44.83
CA GLU A 797 40.27 -9.49 45.29
C GLU A 797 40.47 -10.64 44.28
N LYS A 798 40.62 -11.88 44.78
CA LYS A 798 40.84 -13.07 43.93
C LYS A 798 39.74 -13.28 42.87
N LYS A 799 38.48 -12.95 43.19
CA LYS A 799 37.34 -13.08 42.28
C LYS A 799 37.52 -12.17 41.05
N ILE A 800 37.80 -10.89 41.28
CA ILE A 800 38.01 -9.89 40.23
C ILE A 800 39.26 -10.22 39.40
N LEU A 801 40.34 -10.66 40.05
CA LEU A 801 41.55 -11.12 39.35
C LEU A 801 41.26 -12.26 38.37
N SER A 802 40.48 -13.27 38.79
CA SER A 802 40.08 -14.38 37.93
C SER A 802 39.24 -13.90 36.74
N GLU A 803 38.31 -12.97 36.98
CA GLU A 803 37.44 -12.41 35.95
C GLU A 803 38.19 -11.55 34.92
N LEU A 804 39.20 -10.78 35.33
CA LEU A 804 40.03 -9.99 34.40
C LEU A 804 40.94 -10.89 33.55
N GLN A 805 41.49 -11.95 34.15
CA GLN A 805 42.33 -12.93 33.45
C GLN A 805 41.53 -13.72 32.40
N GLU A 806 40.30 -14.12 32.71
CA GLU A 806 39.42 -14.83 31.78
C GLU A 806 39.18 -14.02 30.48
N TYR A 807 39.07 -12.70 30.60
CA TYR A 807 38.82 -11.79 29.46
C TYR A 807 40.11 -11.25 28.82
N GLY A 808 41.29 -11.65 29.31
CA GLY A 808 42.58 -11.17 28.82
C GLY A 808 42.73 -9.65 28.93
N ILE A 809 42.36 -9.10 30.10
CA ILE A 809 42.46 -7.68 30.45
C ILE A 809 43.68 -7.49 31.36
N ASP A 810 44.57 -6.57 30.99
CA ASP A 810 45.78 -6.32 31.76
C ASP A 810 45.43 -5.63 33.09
N LEU A 811 46.02 -6.09 34.20
CA LEU A 811 45.90 -5.46 35.51
C LEU A 811 47.22 -4.82 35.91
N VAL A 812 47.22 -3.50 36.10
CA VAL A 812 48.36 -2.71 36.57
C VAL A 812 48.12 -2.35 38.04
N CYS A 813 48.70 -3.11 38.97
CA CYS A 813 48.44 -2.97 40.41
C CYS A 813 49.56 -3.61 41.27
N PRO A 814 49.88 -3.06 42.48
CA PRO A 814 49.39 -1.80 43.00
C PRO A 814 50.25 -0.62 42.52
N VAL A 815 49.66 0.34 41.83
CA VAL A 815 50.34 1.56 41.35
C VAL A 815 49.50 2.77 41.72
N ARG A 816 50.12 3.93 41.97
CA ARG A 816 49.38 5.14 42.34
C ARG A 816 49.19 6.04 41.11
N PRO A 817 47.96 6.33 40.68
CA PRO A 817 47.72 7.40 39.71
C PRO A 817 48.07 8.76 40.30
N VAL A 818 48.95 9.50 39.64
CA VAL A 818 49.50 10.78 40.12
C VAL A 818 48.80 11.95 39.46
N ARG A 819 48.60 11.89 38.14
CA ARG A 819 47.88 12.90 37.36
C ARG A 819 47.39 12.32 36.03
N LEU A 820 46.38 12.97 35.47
CA LEU A 820 45.86 12.70 34.13
C LEU A 820 46.16 13.91 33.25
N GLU A 821 46.74 13.68 32.08
CA GLU A 821 47.07 14.71 31.10
C GLU A 821 46.32 14.49 29.79
N GLY A 822 46.17 15.56 29.01
CA GLY A 822 45.66 15.50 27.64
C GLY A 822 44.16 15.74 27.51
N GLN A 823 43.59 15.31 26.38
CA GLN A 823 42.25 15.68 25.94
C GLN A 823 41.48 14.48 25.37
N ARG A 824 40.17 14.66 25.14
CA ARG A 824 39.25 13.58 24.71
C ARG A 824 39.84 12.75 23.58
N GLY A 825 40.05 11.47 23.82
CA GLY A 825 40.58 10.52 22.83
C GLY A 825 42.11 10.43 22.75
N ALA A 826 42.84 11.27 23.49
CA ALA A 826 44.30 11.31 23.60
C ALA A 826 44.73 11.76 25.01
N PHE A 827 44.49 10.90 25.99
CA PHE A 827 44.92 11.07 27.37
C PHE A 827 46.24 10.36 27.64
N THR A 828 46.97 10.84 28.64
CA THR A 828 48.11 10.15 29.24
C THR A 828 47.92 10.08 30.74
N LEU A 829 47.87 8.86 31.28
CA LEU A 829 47.83 8.63 32.72
C LEU A 829 49.25 8.48 33.26
N VAL A 830 49.62 9.31 34.24
CA VAL A 830 50.92 9.22 34.91
C VAL A 830 50.77 8.42 36.19
N LEU A 831 51.54 7.34 36.29
CA LEU A 831 51.56 6.40 37.41
C LEU A 831 52.87 6.49 38.18
N GLU A 832 52.81 6.32 39.49
CA GLU A 832 53.96 6.16 40.39
C GLU A 832 54.01 4.71 40.90
N ASP A 833 55.14 4.04 40.66
CA ASP A 833 55.40 2.68 41.13
C ASP A 833 55.57 2.68 42.67
N LYS A 834 54.79 1.87 43.40
CA LYS A 834 54.88 1.73 44.87
C LYS A 834 56.06 0.85 45.34
N ALA A 835 57.26 1.03 44.77
CA ALA A 835 58.46 0.29 45.18
C ALA A 835 59.24 1.05 46.29
N PRO A 836 59.93 0.36 47.21
CA PRO A 836 60.67 0.98 48.30
C PRO A 836 62.04 1.48 47.80
N VAL A 837 62.09 2.58 47.05
CA VAL A 837 63.36 3.23 46.67
C VAL A 837 63.21 4.74 46.75
N ALA A 838 64.27 5.42 47.19
CA ALA A 838 64.36 6.86 47.41
C ALA A 838 64.20 7.75 46.15
N ASN A 839 63.76 7.19 45.02
CA ASN A 839 63.55 7.90 43.76
C ASN A 839 62.33 7.28 43.01
N PRO A 840 61.14 7.94 43.02
CA PRO A 840 59.94 7.39 42.39
C PRO A 840 60.13 7.31 40.87
N GLN A 841 59.84 6.14 40.28
CA GLN A 841 59.76 5.98 38.84
C GLN A 841 58.33 6.25 38.37
N TYR A 842 58.21 7.12 37.37
CA TYR A 842 56.94 7.44 36.74
C TYR A 842 56.78 6.65 35.44
N ARG A 843 55.57 6.15 35.20
CA ARG A 843 55.19 5.51 33.93
C ARG A 843 54.01 6.25 33.33
N GLU A 844 54.06 6.45 32.02
CA GLU A 844 53.01 7.10 31.25
C GLU A 844 52.26 6.05 30.44
N ILE A 845 50.94 6.01 30.56
CA ILE A 845 50.09 5.11 29.78
C ILE A 845 49.11 5.93 28.94
N PRO A 846 49.22 5.89 27.60
CA PRO A 846 48.29 6.60 26.73
C PRO A 846 46.93 5.90 26.70
N ALA A 847 45.85 6.67 26.62
CA ALA A 847 44.49 6.15 26.58
C ALA A 847 43.56 7.04 25.75
N GLY A 848 42.64 6.43 25.01
CA GLY A 848 41.56 7.14 24.33
C GLY A 848 40.25 7.16 25.12
N ILE A 849 40.08 6.26 26.10
CA ILE A 849 38.91 6.19 26.99
C ILE A 849 39.41 6.00 28.42
N ILE A 850 38.92 6.81 29.36
CA ILE A 850 39.16 6.64 30.79
C ILE A 850 37.84 6.34 31.49
N VAL A 851 37.75 5.26 32.26
CA VAL A 851 36.58 4.96 33.11
C VAL A 851 37.00 4.91 34.57
N LEU A 852 36.36 5.73 35.41
CA LEU A 852 36.56 5.78 36.85
C LEU A 852 35.69 4.72 37.53
N GLY A 853 36.27 3.56 37.84
CA GLY A 853 35.66 2.44 38.55
C GLY A 853 35.48 2.66 40.06
N ARG A 854 36.14 3.66 40.65
CA ARG A 854 36.01 4.02 42.07
C ARG A 854 35.99 5.54 42.28
N ASP A 855 35.16 6.02 43.19
CA ASP A 855 34.94 7.46 43.45
C ASP A 855 36.23 8.24 43.80
N GLN A 856 37.18 7.57 44.47
CA GLN A 856 38.43 8.19 44.92
C GLN A 856 39.32 8.70 43.77
N PHE A 857 39.24 8.08 42.59
CA PHE A 857 40.05 8.48 41.44
C PHE A 857 39.57 9.79 40.79
N ARG A 858 38.43 10.35 41.22
CA ARG A 858 38.05 11.73 40.88
C ARG A 858 39.05 12.76 41.41
N ASN A 859 39.79 12.44 42.45
CA ASN A 859 40.73 13.37 43.07
C ASN A 859 42.11 13.38 42.40
N ILE A 860 42.29 12.63 41.30
CA ILE A 860 43.51 12.70 40.49
C ILE A 860 43.56 14.10 39.85
N PRO A 861 44.65 14.87 40.03
CA PRO A 861 44.87 16.12 39.31
C PRO A 861 44.73 15.93 37.80
N TYR A 862 44.00 16.83 37.14
CA TYR A 862 43.86 16.84 35.69
C TYR A 862 44.54 18.09 35.13
N GLN A 863 45.41 17.89 34.14
CA GLN A 863 46.14 18.95 33.44
C GLN A 863 45.81 18.89 31.95
N ARG A 864 45.17 19.94 31.43
CA ARG A 864 44.71 20.01 30.04
C ARG A 864 45.84 20.28 29.05
N ASP A 865 46.81 21.12 29.43
CA ASP A 865 47.98 21.49 28.63
C ASP A 865 49.26 21.39 29.50
N PRO A 866 50.30 20.64 29.08
CA PRO A 866 51.56 20.55 29.82
C PRO A 866 52.32 21.88 29.96
N PHE A 867 52.04 22.87 29.10
CA PHE A 867 52.71 24.18 29.07
C PHE A 867 51.98 25.27 29.86
N VAL A 868 50.72 25.04 30.27
CA VAL A 868 49.93 25.97 31.08
C VAL A 868 49.91 25.48 32.54
N ARG A 869 50.12 26.38 33.50
CA ARG A 869 50.00 26.11 34.94
C ARG A 869 48.54 26.03 35.38
N ASP A 870 47.73 25.23 34.70
CA ASP A 870 46.36 24.98 35.12
C ASP A 870 46.30 23.65 35.87
N SER A 871 46.09 23.72 37.18
CA SER A 871 45.99 22.54 38.04
C SER A 871 44.62 22.52 38.70
N HIS A 872 43.65 21.92 38.02
CA HIS A 872 42.39 21.59 38.67
C HIS A 872 42.68 20.55 39.75
N ARG A 873 42.22 20.78 40.99
CA ARG A 873 42.49 19.90 42.16
C ARG A 873 41.87 18.49 42.03
N GLY A 874 41.15 18.19 40.95
CA GLY A 874 40.54 16.90 40.64
C GLY A 874 39.67 16.96 39.38
N ILE A 875 39.15 15.82 38.94
CA ILE A 875 38.23 15.65 37.81
C ILE A 875 36.81 16.06 38.27
N PRO A 876 36.26 17.20 37.79
CA PRO A 876 34.97 17.70 38.27
C PRO A 876 33.79 16.88 37.72
N ARG A 877 32.69 16.85 38.46
CA ARG A 877 31.49 16.05 38.13
C ARG A 877 30.63 16.78 37.09
N ALA A 878 30.04 16.06 36.13
CA ALA A 878 28.93 16.57 35.32
C ALA A 878 27.58 16.19 35.97
N PHE A 879 26.54 16.97 35.71
CA PHE A 879 25.18 16.70 36.20
C PHE A 879 24.39 15.96 35.11
N GLY A 880 24.05 14.68 35.32
CA GLY A 880 23.10 13.94 34.49
C GLY A 880 23.66 12.96 33.44
N SER A 881 24.97 12.97 33.13
CA SER A 881 25.67 11.98 32.28
C SER A 881 26.67 11.16 33.12
N LEU A 882 27.09 9.98 32.64
CA LEU A 882 28.23 9.25 33.24
C LEU A 882 29.56 9.85 32.80
N GLU A 883 29.61 10.65 31.74
CA GLU A 883 30.78 11.46 31.39
C GLU A 883 31.01 12.52 32.46
N THR A 884 32.26 12.71 32.87
CA THR A 884 32.63 13.78 33.80
C THR A 884 32.67 15.12 33.07
N SER A 885 32.95 16.21 33.79
CA SER A 885 33.22 17.51 33.12
C SER A 885 34.49 17.51 32.27
N VAL A 886 35.32 16.45 32.37
CA VAL A 886 36.43 16.19 31.45
C VAL A 886 35.92 15.23 30.36
N PRO A 887 35.67 15.70 29.12
CA PRO A 887 35.10 14.86 28.07
C PRO A 887 36.05 13.71 27.71
N GLY A 888 35.54 12.49 27.58
CA GLY A 888 36.35 11.27 27.40
C GLY A 888 36.74 10.56 28.70
N VAL A 889 36.34 11.09 29.86
CA VAL A 889 36.47 10.46 31.18
C VAL A 889 35.08 10.14 31.72
N TYR A 890 34.82 8.87 32.02
CA TYR A 890 33.50 8.34 32.38
C TYR A 890 33.46 7.78 33.79
N MET A 891 32.27 7.67 34.37
CA MET A 891 32.03 7.28 35.75
C MET A 891 31.29 5.95 35.83
N ALA A 892 31.95 4.93 36.35
CA ALA A 892 31.33 3.64 36.64
C ALA A 892 30.86 3.52 38.11
N SER A 893 31.04 4.56 38.94
CA SER A 893 30.67 4.56 40.37
C SER A 893 30.05 5.90 40.79
N TRP A 894 28.87 5.87 41.42
CA TRP A 894 28.14 7.09 41.83
C TRP A 894 27.49 6.97 43.22
N SER A 895 27.99 7.74 44.19
CA SER A 895 27.56 7.68 45.60
C SER A 895 26.14 8.20 45.88
N GLN A 896 25.56 9.01 44.99
CA GLN A 896 24.20 9.57 45.17
C GLN A 896 23.10 8.61 44.70
N VAL A 897 23.46 7.48 44.08
CA VAL A 897 22.49 6.58 43.45
C VAL A 897 22.55 5.19 44.09
N ARG A 898 22.36 5.15 45.41
CA ARG A 898 22.44 3.94 46.27
C ARG A 898 21.47 2.78 45.93
N LYS A 899 20.73 2.84 44.82
CA LYS A 899 19.68 1.87 44.43
C LYS A 899 19.94 1.14 43.10
N PHE A 900 21.15 1.19 42.56
CA PHE A 900 21.47 0.62 41.25
C PHE A 900 22.63 -0.39 41.38
N PRO A 901 22.58 -1.52 40.63
CA PRO A 901 23.67 -2.48 40.61
C PRO A 901 24.97 -1.86 40.07
N GLU A 902 26.10 -2.14 40.72
CA GLU A 902 27.42 -1.64 40.30
C GLU A 902 27.80 -2.13 38.90
N GLU A 903 27.49 -3.39 38.58
CA GLU A 903 27.71 -3.97 37.25
C GLU A 903 27.01 -3.17 36.13
N ALA A 904 25.77 -2.74 36.36
CA ALA A 904 24.99 -1.96 35.38
C ALA A 904 25.63 -0.59 35.11
N PHE A 905 26.20 0.06 36.12
CA PHE A 905 26.94 1.31 35.93
C PHE A 905 28.21 1.12 35.11
N GLY A 906 28.94 0.04 35.38
CA GLY A 906 30.11 -0.33 34.59
C GLY A 906 29.79 -0.48 33.10
N LYS A 907 28.75 -1.27 32.78
CA LYS A 907 28.30 -1.47 31.40
C LYS A 907 27.83 -0.19 30.73
N ALA A 908 27.09 0.65 31.46
CA ALA A 908 26.63 1.92 30.92
C ALA A 908 27.77 2.91 30.65
N ALA A 909 28.76 2.99 31.55
CA ALA A 909 29.95 3.82 31.37
C ALA A 909 30.82 3.33 30.20
N ALA A 910 30.95 2.00 30.03
CA ALA A 910 31.58 1.40 28.87
C ALA A 910 30.86 1.73 27.55
N SER A 911 29.53 1.63 27.53
CA SER A 911 28.72 2.02 26.36
C SER A 911 28.92 3.49 25.99
N GLU A 912 28.87 4.39 26.97
CA GLU A 912 29.06 5.83 26.77
C GLU A 912 30.49 6.17 26.33
N GLY A 913 31.50 5.50 26.90
CA GLY A 913 32.89 5.66 26.49
C GLY A 913 33.16 5.17 25.07
N LEU A 914 32.55 4.05 24.69
CA LEU A 914 32.66 3.52 23.33
C LEU A 914 31.98 4.46 22.33
N GLU A 915 30.76 4.94 22.62
CA GLU A 915 30.06 5.95 21.82
C GLU A 915 30.93 7.20 21.63
N GLY A 916 31.51 7.71 22.73
CA GLY A 916 32.40 8.86 22.71
C GLY A 916 33.65 8.65 21.86
N SER A 917 34.14 7.41 21.73
CA SER A 917 35.32 7.06 20.93
C SER A 917 35.07 6.90 19.42
N LEU A 918 33.82 6.67 19.01
CA LEU A 918 33.42 6.50 17.61
C LEU A 918 33.26 7.82 16.86
N ARG A 919 33.15 8.95 17.58
CA ARG A 919 33.16 10.29 17.00
C ARG A 919 34.58 10.55 16.47
N LYS A 920 34.73 10.65 15.14
CA LYS A 920 36.02 10.65 14.42
C LYS A 920 37.03 11.66 14.98
N ARG A 921 38.30 11.27 14.88
CA ARG A 921 39.51 11.96 15.38
C ARG A 921 40.22 12.76 14.30
N ASP A 922 39.51 13.72 13.72
CA ASP A 922 40.22 14.79 13.04
C ASP A 922 40.64 15.78 14.15
N SER A 923 41.87 16.29 14.10
CA SER A 923 42.45 17.16 15.13
C SER A 923 41.54 18.36 15.39
N PHE A 924 40.81 18.33 16.52
CA PHE A 924 39.83 19.36 16.88
C PHE A 924 40.46 20.74 17.15
N GLU A 925 41.78 20.80 17.35
CA GLU A 925 42.50 22.06 17.52
C GLU A 925 42.44 22.96 16.28
N ASP A 926 42.16 22.42 15.09
CA ASP A 926 42.18 23.19 13.84
C ASP A 926 40.78 23.47 13.25
N LEU A 927 39.69 23.20 13.97
CA LEU A 927 38.32 23.26 13.43
C LEU A 927 37.27 23.94 14.33
N VAL A 928 37.65 24.37 15.52
CA VAL A 928 36.71 24.93 16.50
C VAL A 928 36.71 26.45 16.49
N ALA A 929 35.79 27.07 17.21
CA ALA A 929 35.88 28.50 17.41
C ALA A 929 37.06 28.82 18.33
N HIS A 930 37.91 29.76 17.94
CA HIS A 930 39.05 30.27 18.69
C HIS A 930 38.77 31.71 19.09
N VAL A 931 39.30 32.11 20.24
CA VAL A 931 39.21 33.49 20.70
C VAL A 931 40.58 34.14 20.55
N ASP A 932 40.64 35.28 19.88
CA ASP A 932 41.76 36.22 19.93
C ASP A 932 41.68 37.01 21.24
N PRO A 933 42.59 36.76 22.21
CA PRO A 933 42.56 37.41 23.50
C PRO A 933 42.88 38.91 23.43
N GLU A 934 43.53 39.40 22.36
CA GLU A 934 43.83 40.82 22.19
C GLU A 934 42.61 41.62 21.74
N LEU A 935 41.69 40.97 21.00
CA LEU A 935 40.41 41.53 20.58
C LEU A 935 39.28 41.25 21.58
N CYS A 936 39.48 40.30 22.49
CA CYS A 936 38.46 39.89 23.44
C CYS A 936 38.35 40.86 24.61
N ARG A 937 37.16 41.44 24.79
CA ARG A 937 36.86 42.35 25.93
C ARG A 937 36.26 41.65 27.16
N GLY A 938 36.22 40.31 27.19
CA GLY A 938 35.72 39.55 28.34
C GLY A 938 34.23 39.71 28.66
N CYS A 939 33.36 39.95 27.68
CA CYS A 939 31.95 40.33 27.90
C CYS A 939 30.94 39.18 28.10
N SER A 940 31.41 37.94 28.30
CA SER A 940 30.63 36.69 28.50
C SER A 940 29.62 36.26 27.43
N ARG A 941 29.21 37.11 26.47
CA ARG A 941 28.14 36.78 25.51
C ARG A 941 28.29 35.44 24.79
N CYS A 942 29.51 35.12 24.37
CA CYS A 942 29.81 33.84 23.73
C CYS A 942 29.58 32.64 24.65
N ALA A 943 29.82 32.79 25.95
CA ALA A 943 29.54 31.78 26.97
C ALA A 943 28.03 31.66 27.21
N ASP A 944 27.32 32.78 27.29
CA ASP A 944 25.88 32.82 27.51
C ASP A 944 25.08 32.19 26.36
N ILE A 945 25.53 32.37 25.11
CA ILE A 945 24.86 31.82 23.92
C ILE A 945 25.30 30.38 23.59
N CYS A 946 26.33 29.84 24.24
CA CYS A 946 26.87 28.54 23.88
C CYS A 946 25.96 27.42 24.41
N PRO A 947 25.22 26.70 23.54
CA PRO A 947 24.25 25.69 24.00
C PRO A 947 24.96 24.49 24.65
N GLU A 948 26.20 24.23 24.23
CA GLU A 948 27.02 23.14 24.73
C GLU A 948 27.89 23.55 25.94
N GLY A 949 27.89 24.83 26.31
CA GLY A 949 28.79 25.37 27.34
C GLY A 949 30.27 25.28 26.96
N ALA A 950 30.58 25.26 25.66
CA ALA A 950 31.95 25.23 25.16
C ALA A 950 32.71 26.54 25.43
N ALA A 951 32.02 27.69 25.43
CA ALA A 951 32.65 28.99 25.67
C ALA A 951 32.53 29.39 27.15
N HIS A 952 33.58 29.92 27.75
CA HIS A 952 33.58 30.46 29.11
C HIS A 952 34.60 31.60 29.25
N LEU A 953 34.56 32.35 30.35
CA LEU A 953 35.54 33.40 30.66
C LEU A 953 36.68 32.84 31.51
N GLU A 954 37.91 33.17 31.16
CA GLU A 954 39.11 32.86 31.92
C GLU A 954 39.83 34.15 32.31
N GLU A 955 40.28 34.24 33.56
CA GLU A 955 41.09 35.36 34.03
C GLU A 955 42.54 35.18 33.53
N ILE A 956 42.94 36.01 32.55
CA ILE A 956 44.25 35.94 31.89
C ILE A 956 45.31 36.78 32.60
N SER A 957 44.88 37.78 33.37
CA SER A 957 45.71 38.55 34.30
C SER A 957 44.83 39.21 35.36
N ARG A 958 45.39 39.75 36.45
CA ARG A 958 44.61 40.33 37.56
C ARG A 958 43.60 41.37 37.06
N GLY A 959 42.31 41.01 37.12
CA GLY A 959 41.21 41.87 36.72
C GLY A 959 40.93 41.95 35.21
N VAL A 960 41.58 41.12 34.39
CA VAL A 960 41.34 41.02 32.95
C VAL A 960 40.91 39.59 32.62
N ALA A 961 39.71 39.43 32.09
CA ALA A 961 39.18 38.16 31.62
C ALA A 961 39.05 38.15 30.09
N ALA A 962 39.45 37.06 29.46
CA ALA A 962 39.18 36.81 28.05
C ALA A 962 38.28 35.58 27.93
N SER A 963 37.48 35.54 26.87
CA SER A 963 36.71 34.36 26.54
C SER A 963 37.63 33.27 26.02
N TRP A 964 37.33 32.04 26.35
CA TRP A 964 38.01 30.86 25.87
C TRP A 964 36.96 29.87 25.38
N ILE A 965 37.28 29.12 24.31
CA ILE A 965 36.36 28.14 23.73
C ILE A 965 37.01 26.77 23.81
N ASN A 966 36.29 25.86 24.44
CA ASN A 966 36.67 24.48 24.62
C ASN A 966 36.60 23.74 23.29
N PRO A 967 37.75 23.37 22.69
CA PRO A 967 37.79 22.73 21.37
C PRO A 967 37.09 21.36 21.39
N VAL A 968 36.99 20.74 22.56
CA VAL A 968 36.43 19.40 22.74
C VAL A 968 34.90 19.42 22.87
N VAL A 969 34.35 20.53 23.36
CA VAL A 969 32.90 20.72 23.57
C VAL A 969 32.28 21.52 22.42
N CYS A 970 33.08 22.34 21.74
CA CYS A 970 32.62 23.15 20.62
C CYS A 970 32.10 22.26 19.48
N THR A 971 30.78 22.33 19.23
CA THR A 971 30.11 21.64 18.12
C THR A 971 30.18 22.40 16.80
N ARG A 972 30.93 23.51 16.76
CA ARG A 972 31.08 24.38 15.58
C ARG A 972 29.75 24.99 15.09
N CYS A 973 28.79 25.19 15.99
CA CYS A 973 27.49 25.79 15.63
C CYS A 973 27.59 27.27 15.22
N GLY A 974 28.69 27.96 15.55
CA GLY A 974 28.91 29.36 15.18
C GLY A 974 28.13 30.40 16.00
N ASN A 975 27.30 30.00 16.97
CA ASN A 975 26.53 30.93 17.80
C ASN A 975 27.41 31.94 18.53
N CYS A 976 28.54 31.49 19.08
CA CYS A 976 29.47 32.33 19.81
C CYS A 976 30.16 33.39 18.93
N LEU A 977 30.34 33.07 17.65
CA LEU A 977 30.91 33.97 16.65
C LEU A 977 29.90 35.06 16.27
N ALA A 978 28.66 34.67 15.97
CA ALA A 978 27.58 35.60 15.62
C ALA A 978 27.28 36.62 16.74
N GLU A 979 27.45 36.23 18.00
CA GLU A 979 27.24 37.10 19.17
C GLU A 979 28.49 37.89 19.60
N CYS A 980 29.65 37.65 18.97
CA CYS A 980 30.89 38.31 19.36
C CYS A 980 30.90 39.78 18.90
N PRO A 981 30.82 40.76 19.81
CA PRO A 981 30.66 42.16 19.41
C PRO A 981 31.95 42.80 18.90
N THR A 982 33.10 42.13 19.10
CA THR A 982 34.42 42.64 18.72
C THR A 982 35.08 41.83 17.60
N GLY A 983 34.41 40.79 17.08
CA GLY A 983 35.03 39.86 16.12
C GLY A 983 36.19 39.07 16.71
N ALA A 984 36.32 39.01 18.04
CA ALA A 984 37.39 38.29 18.72
C ALA A 984 37.27 36.78 18.59
N ILE A 985 36.15 36.24 18.10
CA ILE A 985 35.97 34.81 17.90
C ILE A 985 36.11 34.52 16.41
N ASN A 986 36.81 33.46 16.03
CA ASN A 986 36.97 33.04 14.64
C ASN A 986 36.91 31.51 14.53
N MET A 987 36.45 30.98 13.40
CA MET A 987 36.55 29.54 13.08
C MET A 987 37.38 29.36 11.81
N PRO A 988 38.23 28.31 11.70
CA PRO A 988 39.15 28.09 10.57
C PRO A 988 38.49 27.94 9.17
N GLU A 989 37.16 27.99 9.06
CA GLU A 989 36.42 27.87 7.80
C GLU A 989 35.19 28.81 7.74
N SER A 990 34.99 29.65 8.75
CA SER A 990 33.85 30.56 8.88
C SER A 990 34.21 31.69 9.84
N ASP A 991 35.12 32.57 9.42
CA ASP A 991 35.50 33.76 10.16
C ASP A 991 34.45 34.88 10.00
N GLN A 992 34.66 36.00 10.68
CA GLN A 992 33.74 37.14 10.59
C GLN A 992 33.56 37.63 9.15
N ASP A 993 34.64 37.69 8.36
CA ASP A 993 34.60 38.09 6.94
C ASP A 993 33.77 37.12 6.09
N PHE A 994 33.80 35.81 6.40
CA PHE A 994 32.94 34.81 5.79
C PHE A 994 31.46 35.09 6.06
N PHE A 995 31.08 35.39 7.31
CA PHE A 995 29.69 35.65 7.65
C PHE A 995 29.19 36.99 7.13
N GLU A 996 30.02 38.03 7.15
CA GLU A 996 29.70 39.32 6.55
C GLU A 996 29.44 39.18 5.06
N LYS A 997 30.28 38.42 4.34
CA LYS A 997 30.07 38.11 2.91
C LYS A 997 28.81 37.26 2.66
N VAL A 998 28.50 36.30 3.53
CA VAL A 998 27.26 35.52 3.46
C VAL A 998 26.04 36.42 3.64
N ILE A 999 26.08 37.32 4.62
CA ILE A 999 25.01 38.27 4.92
C ILE A 999 24.84 39.24 3.74
N ASP A 1000 25.92 39.78 3.20
CA ASP A 1000 25.88 40.64 2.00
C ASP A 1000 25.21 39.90 0.83
N VAL A 1001 25.61 38.65 0.56
CA VAL A 1001 24.99 37.83 -0.51
C VAL A 1001 23.50 37.56 -0.28
N ILE A 1002 23.08 37.40 0.98
CA ILE A 1002 21.66 37.19 1.35
C ILE A 1002 20.87 38.50 1.20
N LEU A 1003 21.46 39.64 1.58
CA LEU A 1003 20.79 40.94 1.62
C LEU A 1003 20.77 41.67 0.25
N GLY A 1004 21.60 41.26 -0.70
CA GLY A 1004 21.59 41.78 -2.08
C GLY A 1004 22.85 42.53 -2.43
#